data_AF-A0AAW0DLT1-F1
#
_entry.id   AF-A0AAW0DLT1-F1
#
_cell.length_a   1.000
_cell.length_b   1.000
_cell.length_c   1.000
_cell.angle_alpha   90.00
_cell.angle_beta   90.00
_cell.angle_gamma   90.00
#
_symmetry.space_group_name_H-M   'P 1'
#
loop_
_entity.id
_entity.type
_entity.pdbx_description
1 polymer ?
#
loop_
_entity_poly.entity_id
_entity_poly.type
_entity_poly.pdbx_seq_one_letter_code
_entity_poly.pdbx_strand_id
1 'polypeptide(L)'
;MWFKAALQSLAALSIFIHSAQSTCSGVVPQASSSDKFWMENGGLHTRGASAYNPGYKVFRNVKSYGAVGNGVADDTDAINKAISDGGRCGQGCKSSTISPAIIYFPAGTYRVTKPIVPFYFTSLVGDYKNKPVLKAASNFVGVAVIDADPYVPGQSNPDGSGINWWQNQNNFFRSVRNFVIDVTSMPSSTKATGIHWQVGQATSLINLDFKMIRATEDSSTQHQGLFSENGSGGFMSDLTFDGGLYGMWISNQQFTIRNVKITNAGTAIFEAWNWGFTWHNIDIENCLVGFDILTGGLTLATQSTGGVLIVDSWIKNVVIGIRTSSSQPSKLGGSVVLDQVQFSNIISANIQDNSGVVMAANANYGDQYFQGNVYSGVTKSYKRGTFHPSTHRPASLVNAFGAYFSRSRPQYQDYKDVQFQSVKDIGKAAGDGVKDDTAAINSFLQNYGGCYILLFEAGTYLVTDTIVVPPNTIIVGEMFSTILGSGSKFADQKNPRPVLKVGNPGDTGVVEISDMVIATTGGSAGAIGIQWNIKASKQGSAGMWDVHVRLGGAKGTNINAANCPTSTTNLKCASAFLGFHITRSGSGYFENVWVWNADHDLDDPAESKINSFSARGILVESTAAVFLVGTASEHHVIYQYAFNKARNVWAGLIQTETPYFHPTPQPPAPFSINSNYGDPPGTFSDAWGVVITLSSDIFIYGAGLYSFFKTYSQDCVPNRNCQDNMLLIDQQSADVAIFQLTTAGATNMLSYNNVSVAKQADNINGFASTVTFWETSHSVPQGQCGVARRALEPYNAPIILRRFDLLTRQSEDYLYFWNTPARIDTELMVGAMEDDGIRRRPRRNCVFYVNQQNVDPSDPNYARTRAIQFAAIMNAADPGGDYHTLYDVYDNAAAFTDTEDPMRSANVGGNRRNWFRLTSERFALLCEGEVFLIVEEQPATIWPDAIWVTHEEPAILRNGLVTRITEIRPSDIGVALASNNDTRWITPHNYRGHQPPGAIPRRDDEKLELDECAVIDPDKAGKKWDAYPEVGGDIAPYKDFGGCTMHIHQWGSSSGGGGPFDPPPGQESYSVEVTLYDNGPTHKIGFLTRTVAPVNMTSKLDRYFIVTADGEKGPLHFTLGDQKWQSDDGSCSVGGWDHGEDRQMDCGFRCDWMGGDSTDHTPPEIWYA
;
A
#
# COMPACT_ATOMS: atom_id res chain seq x y z
N MET A 1 -38.69 -33.90 -50.24
CA MET A 1 -38.41 -32.45 -50.22
C MET A 1 -38.85 -31.90 -48.87
N TRP A 2 -37.89 -31.34 -48.12
CA TRP A 2 -37.99 -30.08 -47.39
C TRP A 2 -39.32 -29.80 -46.66
N PHE A 3 -39.39 -30.13 -45.36
CA PHE A 3 -40.04 -29.35 -44.26
C PHE A 3 -40.27 -30.18 -42.97
N LYS A 4 -39.33 -31.06 -42.56
CA LYS A 4 -39.42 -31.75 -41.25
C LYS A 4 -38.08 -31.90 -40.51
N ALA A 5 -37.16 -30.94 -40.70
CA ALA A 5 -35.83 -30.95 -40.07
C ALA A 5 -35.50 -29.68 -39.24
N ALA A 6 -36.50 -28.93 -38.76
CA ALA A 6 -36.26 -27.64 -38.08
C ALA A 6 -36.95 -27.45 -36.71
N LEU A 7 -37.54 -28.49 -36.10
CA LEU A 7 -38.28 -28.32 -34.84
C LEU A 7 -37.96 -29.34 -33.73
N GLN A 8 -36.78 -29.97 -33.77
CA GLN A 8 -36.30 -30.80 -32.65
C GLN A 8 -34.97 -30.30 -32.04
N SER A 9 -34.56 -29.08 -32.37
CA SER A 9 -33.33 -28.44 -31.86
C SER A 9 -33.57 -27.45 -30.71
N LEU A 10 -34.76 -27.42 -30.10
CA LEU A 10 -35.17 -26.41 -29.10
C LEU A 10 -35.70 -27.01 -27.79
N ALA A 11 -35.12 -28.14 -27.37
CA ALA A 11 -35.25 -28.67 -26.00
C ALA A 11 -33.87 -28.94 -25.37
N ALA A 12 -32.87 -28.14 -25.76
CA ALA A 12 -31.65 -27.98 -24.97
C ALA A 12 -31.91 -26.93 -23.89
N LEU A 13 -31.38 -27.19 -22.70
CA LEU A 13 -31.23 -26.27 -21.56
C LEU A 13 -32.50 -25.92 -20.76
N SER A 14 -33.21 -26.94 -20.28
CA SER A 14 -33.85 -26.82 -18.96
C SER A 14 -32.78 -26.91 -17.87
N ILE A 15 -32.21 -25.76 -17.53
CA ILE A 15 -31.84 -25.31 -16.19
C ILE A 15 -31.48 -26.45 -15.21
N PHE A 16 -30.24 -26.94 -15.28
CA PHE A 16 -29.52 -27.40 -14.08
C PHE A 16 -28.83 -26.18 -13.45
N ILE A 17 -29.62 -25.24 -12.96
CA ILE A 17 -29.22 -24.45 -11.80
C ILE A 17 -29.65 -25.30 -10.61
N HIS A 18 -28.89 -26.35 -10.32
CA HIS A 18 -28.77 -26.71 -8.92
C HIS A 18 -27.91 -25.59 -8.35
N SER A 19 -28.54 -24.68 -7.61
CA SER A 19 -27.85 -24.05 -6.50
C SER A 19 -27.30 -25.20 -5.67
N ALA A 20 -26.02 -25.55 -5.90
CA ALA A 20 -25.26 -26.27 -4.91
C ALA A 20 -25.21 -25.32 -3.70
N GLN A 21 -26.22 -25.44 -2.84
CA GLN A 21 -26.14 -24.91 -1.50
C GLN A 21 -24.83 -25.48 -0.95
N SER A 22 -23.88 -24.59 -0.70
CA SER A 22 -22.68 -24.91 0.07
C SER A 22 -23.13 -25.73 1.28
N THR A 23 -22.59 -26.93 1.47
CA THR A 23 -23.02 -27.89 2.51
C THR A 23 -22.61 -27.45 3.92
N CYS A 24 -22.52 -26.15 4.15
CA CYS A 24 -21.92 -25.54 5.32
C CYS A 24 -22.99 -25.39 6.40
N SER A 25 -23.20 -26.46 7.14
CA SER A 25 -23.99 -26.46 8.37
C SER A 25 -23.05 -26.46 9.58
N GLY A 26 -22.93 -25.31 10.27
CA GLY A 26 -22.32 -25.23 11.60
C GLY A 26 -21.52 -23.96 11.87
N VAL A 27 -21.52 -23.53 13.13
CA VAL A 27 -20.59 -22.52 13.66
C VAL A 27 -19.18 -23.09 13.57
N VAL A 28 -18.30 -22.38 12.89
CA VAL A 28 -16.89 -22.74 12.73
C VAL A 28 -16.18 -22.60 14.09
N PRO A 29 -15.73 -23.69 14.75
CA PRO A 29 -15.15 -23.59 16.09
C PRO A 29 -13.75 -22.98 16.02
N GLN A 30 -13.55 -21.81 16.62
CA GLN A 30 -12.22 -21.19 16.75
C GLN A 30 -11.31 -22.03 17.65
N ALA A 31 -10.02 -22.08 17.33
CA ALA A 31 -9.03 -22.69 18.20
C ALA A 31 -8.84 -21.83 19.46
N SER A 32 -8.84 -22.49 20.62
CA SER A 32 -8.43 -21.86 21.87
C SER A 32 -6.90 -21.66 21.91
N SER A 33 -6.43 -20.84 22.83
CA SER A 33 -5.00 -20.67 23.11
C SER A 33 -4.33 -21.97 23.59
N SER A 34 -5.08 -22.90 24.20
CA SER A 34 -4.60 -24.21 24.64
C SER A 34 -4.57 -25.28 23.55
N ASP A 35 -5.28 -25.08 22.43
CA ASP A 35 -5.24 -26.03 21.31
C ASP A 35 -3.88 -25.96 20.62
N LYS A 36 -3.36 -27.11 20.20
CA LYS A 36 -2.12 -27.20 19.40
C LYS A 36 -2.25 -26.44 18.09
N PHE A 37 -1.12 -26.03 17.51
CA PHE A 37 -1.12 -25.52 16.14
C PHE A 37 -1.61 -26.62 15.18
N TRP A 38 -2.44 -26.27 14.19
CA TRP A 38 -3.11 -27.26 13.31
C TRP A 38 -2.13 -28.23 12.63
N MET A 39 -0.93 -27.75 12.31
CA MET A 39 0.13 -28.54 11.66
C MET A 39 0.75 -29.60 12.60
N GLU A 40 0.53 -29.52 13.92
CA GLU A 40 0.95 -30.59 14.83
C GLU A 40 0.12 -31.88 14.64
N ASN A 41 -1.11 -31.76 14.13
CA ASN A 41 -1.94 -32.94 13.88
C ASN A 41 -1.40 -33.72 12.68
N GLY A 42 -0.56 -34.71 12.97
CA GLY A 42 0.03 -35.60 11.97
C GLY A 42 -0.99 -36.33 11.07
N GLY A 43 -2.26 -36.46 11.49
CA GLY A 43 -3.33 -37.06 10.66
C GLY A 43 -3.60 -36.30 9.36
N LEU A 44 -3.42 -34.98 9.36
CA LEU A 44 -3.55 -34.13 8.17
C LEU A 44 -2.41 -34.34 7.16
N HIS A 45 -1.25 -34.80 7.65
CA HIS A 45 0.01 -34.86 6.89
C HIS A 45 0.39 -36.28 6.43
N THR A 46 -0.53 -37.24 6.54
CA THR A 46 -0.27 -38.65 6.20
C THR A 46 -0.32 -38.96 4.69
N ARG A 47 -0.86 -38.03 3.88
CA ARG A 47 -1.15 -38.26 2.45
C ARG A 47 -0.23 -37.46 1.50
N GLY A 48 0.61 -36.57 2.04
CA GLY A 48 1.61 -35.84 1.28
C GLY A 48 2.68 -36.78 0.71
N ALA A 49 3.00 -36.63 -0.57
CA ALA A 49 3.97 -37.44 -1.28
C ALA A 49 4.72 -36.63 -2.34
N SER A 50 5.93 -37.06 -2.69
CA SER A 50 6.63 -36.55 -3.87
C SER A 50 6.28 -37.42 -5.08
N ALA A 51 5.57 -36.85 -6.07
CA ALA A 51 5.08 -37.58 -7.24
C ALA A 51 6.19 -38.33 -7.99
N TYR A 52 7.39 -37.75 -8.04
CA TYR A 52 8.55 -38.29 -8.75
C TYR A 52 9.61 -38.90 -7.82
N ASN A 53 9.25 -39.17 -6.56
CA ASN A 53 10.06 -39.93 -5.60
C ASN A 53 9.13 -40.84 -4.76
N PRO A 54 8.66 -41.97 -5.32
CA PRO A 54 7.67 -42.82 -4.66
C PRO A 54 8.13 -43.36 -3.30
N GLY A 55 7.23 -43.39 -2.32
CA GLY A 55 7.51 -43.87 -0.95
C GLY A 55 8.25 -42.84 -0.07
N TYR A 56 8.56 -41.67 -0.61
CA TYR A 56 9.21 -40.59 0.13
C TYR A 56 8.22 -39.86 1.06
N LYS A 57 8.65 -39.62 2.29
CA LYS A 57 7.90 -38.89 3.32
C LYS A 57 8.18 -37.39 3.22
N VAL A 58 7.16 -36.54 3.13
CA VAL A 58 7.36 -35.08 3.03
C VAL A 58 7.34 -34.40 4.41
N PHE A 59 6.32 -34.67 5.21
CA PHE A 59 6.17 -34.10 6.55
C PHE A 59 6.92 -34.92 7.61
N ARG A 60 7.69 -34.26 8.46
CA ARG A 60 8.50 -34.90 9.50
C ARG A 60 8.46 -34.11 10.79
N ASN A 61 7.94 -34.72 11.86
CA ASN A 61 8.01 -34.16 13.20
C ASN A 61 9.33 -34.57 13.87
N VAL A 62 10.13 -33.60 14.33
CA VAL A 62 11.44 -33.88 14.94
C VAL A 62 11.37 -34.82 16.15
N LYS A 63 10.27 -34.81 16.91
CA LYS A 63 10.09 -35.72 18.07
C LYS A 63 9.94 -37.18 17.63
N SER A 64 9.43 -37.45 16.42
CA SER A 64 9.40 -38.80 15.85
C SER A 64 10.79 -39.33 15.48
N TYR A 65 11.80 -38.48 15.43
CA TYR A 65 13.20 -38.84 15.16
C TYR A 65 14.07 -38.88 16.42
N GLY A 66 13.47 -38.66 17.59
CA GLY A 66 14.14 -38.75 18.90
C GLY A 66 14.43 -37.42 19.57
N ALA A 67 14.02 -36.28 18.99
CA ALA A 67 14.18 -34.99 19.64
C ALA A 67 13.29 -34.92 20.88
N VAL A 68 13.84 -34.48 22.01
CA VAL A 68 13.16 -34.42 23.30
C VAL A 68 12.50 -33.06 23.49
N GLY A 69 13.18 -31.96 23.14
CA GLY A 69 12.66 -30.60 23.25
C GLY A 69 12.53 -30.09 24.69
N ASN A 70 13.39 -30.55 25.61
CA ASN A 70 13.37 -30.18 27.03
C ASN A 70 14.48 -29.18 27.47
N GLY A 71 15.31 -28.72 26.55
CA GLY A 71 16.42 -27.78 26.79
C GLY A 71 17.67 -28.39 27.41
N VAL A 72 17.66 -29.71 27.68
CA VAL A 72 18.76 -30.43 28.32
C VAL A 72 19.37 -31.45 27.38
N ALA A 73 18.54 -32.30 26.76
CA ALA A 73 18.99 -33.27 25.78
C ALA A 73 19.56 -32.57 24.55
N ASP A 74 20.63 -33.12 23.98
CA ASP A 74 21.15 -32.64 22.69
C ASP A 74 20.28 -33.20 21.56
N ASP A 75 19.48 -32.34 20.96
CA ASP A 75 18.51 -32.70 19.93
C ASP A 75 19.10 -32.59 18.51
N THR A 76 20.38 -32.20 18.37
CA THR A 76 21.02 -31.91 17.08
C THR A 76 20.91 -33.07 16.10
N ASP A 77 21.29 -34.28 16.53
CA ASP A 77 21.33 -35.45 15.66
C ASP A 77 19.90 -35.90 15.28
N ALA A 78 18.94 -35.80 16.18
CA ALA A 78 17.55 -36.13 15.90
C ALA A 78 16.93 -35.17 14.88
N ILE A 79 17.21 -33.87 15.01
CA ILE A 79 16.74 -32.84 14.08
C ILE A 79 17.37 -33.05 12.69
N ASN A 80 18.70 -33.19 12.62
CA ASN A 80 19.38 -33.41 11.35
C ASN A 80 19.04 -34.75 10.71
N LYS A 81 18.70 -35.77 11.51
CA LYS A 81 18.14 -37.03 11.01
C LYS A 81 16.76 -36.82 10.40
N ALA A 82 15.88 -36.05 11.05
CA ALA A 82 14.60 -35.68 10.45
C ALA A 82 14.82 -34.94 9.13
N ILE A 83 15.78 -34.01 9.06
CA ILE A 83 16.06 -33.27 7.82
C ILE A 83 16.59 -34.17 6.70
N SER A 84 17.51 -35.09 6.99
CA SER A 84 18.24 -35.87 5.97
C SER A 84 17.52 -37.15 5.53
N ASP A 85 16.53 -37.62 6.31
CA ASP A 85 15.78 -38.85 6.05
C ASP A 85 15.12 -38.87 4.65
N GLY A 86 15.22 -40.02 3.98
CA GLY A 86 14.64 -40.23 2.65
C GLY A 86 15.56 -39.90 1.47
N GLY A 87 16.89 -39.92 1.65
CA GLY A 87 17.85 -39.82 0.54
C GLY A 87 17.82 -38.46 -0.17
N ARG A 88 17.80 -37.38 0.61
CA ARG A 88 17.58 -36.02 0.12
C ARG A 88 18.84 -35.38 -0.50
N CYS A 89 18.64 -34.24 -1.16
CA CYS A 89 19.70 -33.44 -1.75
C CYS A 89 20.54 -32.69 -0.69
N GLY A 90 21.58 -33.35 -0.20
CA GLY A 90 22.60 -32.81 0.70
C GLY A 90 23.93 -32.55 -0.02
N GLN A 91 25.05 -32.71 0.67
CA GLN A 91 26.39 -32.51 0.11
C GLN A 91 26.60 -33.29 -1.20
N GLY A 92 27.08 -32.61 -2.25
CA GLY A 92 27.36 -33.20 -3.56
C GLY A 92 26.15 -33.30 -4.50
N CYS A 93 24.94 -32.99 -4.02
CA CYS A 93 23.76 -32.77 -4.85
C CYS A 93 23.59 -31.27 -5.09
N LYS A 94 23.51 -30.85 -6.36
CA LYS A 94 23.45 -29.43 -6.73
C LYS A 94 22.09 -28.78 -6.45
N SER A 95 21.01 -29.48 -6.76
CA SER A 95 19.62 -29.07 -6.55
C SER A 95 18.69 -30.28 -6.72
N SER A 96 17.44 -30.15 -6.28
CA SER A 96 16.40 -31.18 -6.48
C SER A 96 15.02 -30.60 -6.24
N THR A 97 14.05 -30.98 -7.08
CA THR A 97 12.62 -30.69 -6.87
C THR A 97 11.82 -31.89 -6.36
N ILE A 98 12.43 -33.07 -6.33
CA ILE A 98 11.74 -34.35 -6.01
C ILE A 98 11.89 -34.79 -4.55
N SER A 99 12.62 -34.03 -3.71
CA SER A 99 12.81 -34.36 -2.29
C SER A 99 12.45 -33.20 -1.33
N PRO A 100 11.22 -32.63 -1.42
CA PRO A 100 10.79 -31.55 -0.54
C PRO A 100 10.66 -32.02 0.91
N ALA A 101 10.84 -31.16 1.91
CA ALA A 101 10.61 -31.54 3.30
C ALA A 101 10.00 -30.41 4.12
N ILE A 102 8.95 -30.73 4.88
CA ILE A 102 8.54 -29.94 6.04
C ILE A 102 9.08 -30.62 7.28
N ILE A 103 9.91 -29.90 8.02
CA ILE A 103 10.44 -30.33 9.30
C ILE A 103 9.74 -29.54 10.38
N TYR A 104 8.79 -30.20 11.05
CA TYR A 104 7.93 -29.60 12.05
C TYR A 104 8.53 -29.76 13.45
N PHE A 105 8.53 -28.66 14.20
CA PHE A 105 9.02 -28.57 15.57
C PHE A 105 7.85 -28.24 16.50
N PRO A 106 7.34 -29.22 17.27
CA PRO A 106 6.40 -28.95 18.34
C PRO A 106 7.00 -27.99 19.36
N ALA A 107 6.14 -27.36 20.17
CA ALA A 107 6.58 -26.55 21.30
C ALA A 107 7.61 -27.30 22.19
N GLY A 108 8.63 -26.56 22.63
CA GLY A 108 9.75 -27.09 23.41
C GLY A 108 11.01 -26.24 23.26
N THR A 109 12.03 -26.58 24.04
CA THR A 109 13.38 -26.03 23.89
C THR A 109 14.29 -27.13 23.36
N TYR A 110 14.84 -26.96 22.17
CA TYR A 110 15.73 -27.91 21.52
C TYR A 110 17.15 -27.41 21.69
N ARG A 111 17.91 -28.04 22.59
CA ARG A 111 19.32 -27.70 22.78
C ARG A 111 20.13 -28.33 21.66
N VAL A 112 20.96 -27.53 20.99
CA VAL A 112 21.81 -27.99 19.87
C VAL A 112 23.28 -27.64 20.11
N THR A 113 24.18 -28.51 19.64
CA THR A 113 25.64 -28.33 19.76
C THR A 113 26.36 -28.19 18.42
N LYS A 114 25.66 -28.43 17.30
CA LYS A 114 26.17 -28.22 15.93
C LYS A 114 25.04 -27.68 15.04
N PRO A 115 25.36 -27.16 13.83
CA PRO A 115 24.35 -26.59 12.95
C PRO A 115 23.23 -27.56 12.61
N ILE A 116 22.02 -27.03 12.58
CA ILE A 116 20.87 -27.60 11.89
C ILE A 116 21.05 -27.25 10.41
N VAL A 117 21.23 -28.26 9.57
CA VAL A 117 21.50 -28.07 8.14
C VAL A 117 20.24 -28.39 7.35
N PRO A 118 19.34 -27.43 7.08
CA PRO A 118 18.26 -27.66 6.14
C PRO A 118 18.85 -28.07 4.79
N PHE A 119 18.52 -29.25 4.29
CA PHE A 119 18.93 -29.67 2.94
C PHE A 119 18.17 -28.86 1.88
N TYR A 120 18.55 -29.00 0.61
CA TYR A 120 17.85 -28.33 -0.49
C TYR A 120 16.35 -28.62 -0.46
N PHE A 121 15.52 -27.62 -0.74
CA PHE A 121 14.05 -27.74 -0.75
C PHE A 121 13.43 -28.12 0.62
N THR A 122 13.79 -27.38 1.69
CA THR A 122 13.33 -27.63 3.08
C THR A 122 12.61 -26.43 3.67
N SER A 123 11.48 -26.66 4.34
CA SER A 123 10.87 -25.72 5.28
C SER A 123 11.02 -26.21 6.72
N LEU A 124 11.64 -25.41 7.58
CA LEU A 124 11.64 -25.60 9.03
C LEU A 124 10.46 -24.83 9.62
N VAL A 125 9.55 -25.51 10.30
CA VAL A 125 8.30 -24.93 10.79
C VAL A 125 8.15 -25.20 12.28
N GLY A 126 8.28 -24.16 13.09
CA GLY A 126 7.93 -24.21 14.49
C GLY A 126 6.43 -24.09 14.72
N ASP A 127 5.98 -24.58 15.88
CA ASP A 127 4.65 -24.28 16.40
C ASP A 127 4.45 -22.74 16.49
N TYR A 128 3.40 -22.23 15.84
CA TYR A 128 3.14 -20.78 15.83
C TYR A 128 2.67 -20.27 17.20
N LYS A 129 1.84 -21.04 17.90
CA LYS A 129 1.20 -20.60 19.16
C LYS A 129 2.20 -20.56 20.29
N ASN A 130 3.12 -21.53 20.32
CA ASN A 130 4.16 -21.65 21.32
C ASN A 130 5.50 -21.91 20.61
N LYS A 131 6.12 -20.82 20.10
CA LYS A 131 7.36 -20.89 19.32
C LYS A 131 8.41 -21.78 20.00
N PRO A 132 8.88 -22.85 19.35
CA PRO A 132 10.00 -23.62 19.86
C PRO A 132 11.28 -22.78 19.93
N VAL A 133 12.09 -23.05 20.95
CA VAL A 133 13.39 -22.40 21.15
C VAL A 133 14.49 -23.30 20.62
N LEU A 134 15.27 -22.84 19.65
CA LEU A 134 16.53 -23.45 19.25
C LEU A 134 17.64 -22.84 20.09
N LYS A 135 18.09 -23.59 21.11
CA LYS A 135 19.04 -23.11 22.11
C LYS A 135 20.45 -23.61 21.78
N ALA A 136 21.33 -22.73 21.33
CA ALA A 136 22.73 -23.08 21.16
C ALA A 136 23.36 -23.41 22.52
N ALA A 137 24.01 -24.56 22.62
CA ALA A 137 24.79 -24.92 23.78
C ALA A 137 25.99 -23.98 23.95
N SER A 138 26.50 -23.84 25.19
CA SER A 138 27.70 -23.03 25.45
C SER A 138 28.95 -23.52 24.71
N ASN A 139 28.98 -24.81 24.35
CA ASN A 139 30.04 -25.44 23.58
C ASN A 139 29.63 -25.72 22.12
N PHE A 140 28.66 -24.97 21.57
CA PHE A 140 28.25 -25.10 20.18
C PHE A 140 29.43 -24.87 19.22
N VAL A 141 29.55 -25.70 18.18
CA VAL A 141 30.59 -25.59 17.15
C VAL A 141 29.95 -25.61 15.76
N GLY A 142 30.10 -24.53 15.01
CA GLY A 142 29.61 -24.38 13.65
C GLY A 142 29.49 -22.91 13.24
N VAL A 143 29.13 -22.65 11.97
CA VAL A 143 28.97 -21.28 11.47
C VAL A 143 27.76 -20.55 12.08
N ALA A 144 26.66 -21.29 12.29
CA ALA A 144 25.40 -20.78 12.83
C ALA A 144 24.51 -21.92 13.35
N VAL A 145 23.51 -21.59 14.20
CA VAL A 145 22.52 -22.56 14.68
C VAL A 145 21.75 -23.21 13.54
N ILE A 146 21.36 -22.42 12.52
CA ILE A 146 20.83 -22.93 11.25
C ILE A 146 21.80 -22.54 10.14
N ASP A 147 22.23 -23.51 9.34
CA ASP A 147 23.17 -23.32 8.23
C ASP A 147 22.53 -23.73 6.90
N ALA A 148 22.07 -22.73 6.14
CA ALA A 148 21.35 -22.95 4.88
C ALA A 148 22.25 -23.31 3.69
N ASP A 149 23.57 -23.16 3.83
CA ASP A 149 24.53 -23.53 2.79
C ASP A 149 25.93 -23.83 3.37
N PRO A 150 26.12 -25.02 3.96
CA PRO A 150 27.37 -25.31 4.66
C PRO A 150 28.59 -25.25 3.76
N TYR A 151 29.70 -24.79 4.33
CA TYR A 151 31.00 -24.90 3.70
C TYR A 151 31.52 -26.34 3.77
N VAL A 152 32.14 -26.81 2.67
CA VAL A 152 32.85 -28.07 2.60
C VAL A 152 34.19 -27.91 3.34
N PRO A 153 34.42 -28.66 4.43
CA PRO A 153 35.64 -28.49 5.22
C PRO A 153 36.91 -28.73 4.42
N GLY A 154 37.87 -27.80 4.52
CA GLY A 154 39.19 -27.91 3.89
C GLY A 154 39.21 -27.69 2.38
N GLN A 155 38.10 -27.21 1.79
CA GLN A 155 38.02 -26.89 0.36
C GLN A 155 37.75 -25.41 0.14
N SER A 156 38.44 -24.84 -0.86
CA SER A 156 38.28 -23.46 -1.26
C SER A 156 38.30 -23.32 -2.78
N ASN A 157 37.59 -22.33 -3.29
CA ASN A 157 37.72 -21.85 -4.65
C ASN A 157 39.13 -21.29 -4.90
N PRO A 158 39.55 -21.08 -6.16
CA PRO A 158 40.86 -20.52 -6.50
C PRO A 158 41.13 -19.12 -5.91
N ASP A 159 40.08 -18.35 -5.61
CA ASP A 159 40.15 -17.04 -4.97
C ASP A 159 40.26 -17.12 -3.43
N GLY A 160 40.27 -18.32 -2.86
CA GLY A 160 40.38 -18.59 -1.43
C GLY A 160 39.04 -18.60 -0.68
N SER A 161 37.91 -18.31 -1.32
CA SER A 161 36.58 -18.45 -0.72
C SER A 161 36.23 -19.91 -0.47
N GLY A 162 35.42 -20.22 0.54
CA GLY A 162 35.01 -21.59 0.83
C GLY A 162 34.13 -22.18 -0.28
N ILE A 163 34.19 -23.50 -0.48
CA ILE A 163 33.25 -24.19 -1.36
C ILE A 163 31.99 -24.52 -0.55
N ASN A 164 30.83 -24.12 -1.04
CA ASN A 164 29.53 -24.39 -0.42
C ASN A 164 28.93 -25.74 -0.90
N TRP A 165 27.90 -26.23 -0.22
CA TRP A 165 27.17 -27.43 -0.65
C TRP A 165 26.36 -27.17 -1.90
N TRP A 166 25.78 -25.98 -2.01
CA TRP A 166 25.00 -25.52 -3.15
C TRP A 166 25.61 -24.25 -3.73
N GLN A 167 25.36 -23.99 -5.01
CA GLN A 167 25.69 -22.69 -5.59
C GLN A 167 24.73 -21.67 -4.99
N ASN A 168 25.24 -20.61 -4.35
CA ASN A 168 24.40 -19.67 -3.60
C ASN A 168 23.29 -19.00 -4.43
N GLN A 169 23.55 -18.68 -5.71
CA GLN A 169 22.54 -18.14 -6.63
C GLN A 169 21.45 -19.16 -6.94
N ASN A 170 21.74 -20.47 -6.83
CA ASN A 170 20.80 -21.55 -7.13
C ASN A 170 20.23 -22.20 -5.87
N ASN A 171 20.48 -21.63 -4.68
CA ASN A 171 20.04 -22.23 -3.42
C ASN A 171 18.58 -21.87 -3.11
N PHE A 172 17.64 -22.43 -3.89
CA PHE A 172 16.22 -22.08 -3.90
C PHE A 172 15.35 -22.85 -2.88
N PHE A 173 14.09 -22.42 -2.76
CA PHE A 173 12.98 -23.16 -2.14
C PHE A 173 13.16 -23.53 -0.65
N ARG A 174 13.49 -22.53 0.17
CA ARG A 174 13.73 -22.70 1.61
C ARG A 174 12.86 -21.79 2.44
N SER A 175 12.39 -22.28 3.58
CA SER A 175 11.67 -21.42 4.52
C SER A 175 12.01 -21.77 5.95
N VAL A 176 12.16 -20.77 6.82
CA VAL A 176 12.28 -20.97 8.26
C VAL A 176 11.28 -20.06 8.95
N ARG A 177 10.40 -20.66 9.76
CA ARG A 177 9.32 -19.90 10.40
C ARG A 177 8.98 -20.36 11.82
N ASN A 178 8.60 -19.38 12.65
CA ASN A 178 8.08 -19.56 14.00
C ASN A 178 9.09 -20.11 15.02
N PHE A 179 10.27 -19.51 15.15
CA PHE A 179 11.27 -19.93 16.14
C PHE A 179 11.73 -18.78 17.02
N VAL A 180 12.12 -19.14 18.24
CA VAL A 180 13.10 -18.36 18.99
C VAL A 180 14.47 -19.00 18.76
N ILE A 181 15.46 -18.24 18.33
CA ILE A 181 16.84 -18.69 18.13
C ILE A 181 17.70 -18.02 19.19
N ASP A 182 18.16 -18.81 20.15
CA ASP A 182 18.82 -18.32 21.34
C ASP A 182 20.28 -18.78 21.39
N VAL A 183 21.19 -17.82 21.20
CA VAL A 183 22.63 -18.02 21.25
C VAL A 183 23.27 -17.44 22.53
N THR A 184 22.47 -16.97 23.50
CA THR A 184 22.96 -16.29 24.71
C THR A 184 23.82 -17.17 25.62
N SER A 185 23.78 -18.50 25.46
CA SER A 185 24.62 -19.42 26.24
C SER A 185 26.03 -19.58 25.69
N MET A 186 26.28 -19.16 24.44
CA MET A 186 27.63 -19.12 23.87
C MET A 186 28.44 -17.97 24.48
N PRO A 187 29.78 -18.08 24.60
CA PRO A 187 30.60 -16.99 25.12
C PRO A 187 30.53 -15.76 24.24
N SER A 188 30.43 -14.57 24.83
CA SER A 188 30.33 -13.28 24.13
C SER A 188 31.46 -13.07 23.13
N SER A 189 32.69 -13.48 23.43
CA SER A 189 33.85 -13.37 22.54
C SER A 189 33.82 -14.28 21.30
N THR A 190 32.85 -15.19 21.18
CA THR A 190 32.73 -16.11 20.04
C THR A 190 31.74 -15.60 19.00
N LYS A 191 32.00 -15.90 17.72
CA LYS A 191 31.07 -15.64 16.62
C LYS A 191 29.87 -16.59 16.71
N ALA A 192 28.94 -16.27 17.60
CA ALA A 192 27.71 -17.02 17.80
C ALA A 192 26.64 -16.50 16.84
N THR A 193 26.35 -17.25 15.79
CA THR A 193 25.38 -16.86 14.74
C THR A 193 24.06 -17.59 14.91
N GLY A 194 22.94 -16.88 14.81
CA GLY A 194 21.61 -17.50 14.75
C GLY A 194 21.41 -18.28 13.44
N ILE A 195 21.38 -17.59 12.30
CA ILE A 195 21.20 -18.21 10.98
C ILE A 195 22.29 -17.75 10.01
N HIS A 196 22.91 -18.71 9.32
CA HIS A 196 23.66 -18.49 8.08
C HIS A 196 22.69 -18.68 6.89
N TRP A 197 22.35 -17.58 6.20
CA TRP A 197 21.27 -17.50 5.22
C TRP A 197 21.77 -17.08 3.83
N GLN A 198 22.65 -17.91 3.26
CA GLN A 198 23.18 -17.77 1.91
C GLN A 198 22.25 -18.48 0.92
N VAL A 199 21.34 -17.73 0.28
CA VAL A 199 20.22 -18.31 -0.48
C VAL A 199 19.90 -17.57 -1.78
N GLY A 200 19.13 -18.24 -2.66
CA GLY A 200 18.52 -17.71 -3.88
C GLY A 200 17.02 -17.36 -3.73
N GLN A 201 16.31 -17.22 -4.84
CA GLN A 201 14.86 -16.91 -4.92
C GLN A 201 13.96 -18.02 -4.31
N ALA A 202 12.68 -17.68 -4.09
CA ALA A 202 11.68 -18.51 -3.44
C ALA A 202 12.11 -18.99 -2.05
N THR A 203 12.67 -18.06 -1.28
CA THR A 203 13.13 -18.30 0.08
C THR A 203 12.54 -17.29 1.06
N SER A 204 12.21 -17.75 2.27
CA SER A 204 11.59 -16.89 3.28
C SER A 204 12.08 -17.15 4.71
N LEU A 205 12.31 -16.07 5.46
CA LEU A 205 12.40 -16.07 6.92
C LEU A 205 11.18 -15.34 7.48
N ILE A 206 10.39 -16.00 8.33
CA ILE A 206 9.09 -15.47 8.78
C ILE A 206 8.91 -15.70 10.29
N ASN A 207 8.55 -14.66 11.04
CA ASN A 207 8.13 -14.77 12.44
C ASN A 207 9.22 -15.39 13.36
N LEU A 208 10.43 -14.82 13.33
CA LEU A 208 11.59 -15.33 14.07
C LEU A 208 12.07 -14.34 15.13
N ASP A 209 12.44 -14.85 16.30
CA ASP A 209 12.99 -14.05 17.40
C ASP A 209 14.43 -14.48 17.69
N PHE A 210 15.39 -13.57 17.60
CA PHE A 210 16.81 -13.82 17.85
C PHE A 210 17.20 -13.26 19.21
N LYS A 211 17.78 -14.11 20.07
CA LYS A 211 18.26 -13.75 21.41
C LYS A 211 19.77 -13.88 21.50
N MET A 212 20.43 -12.76 21.76
CA MET A 212 21.88 -12.63 21.82
C MET A 212 22.30 -11.85 23.07
N ILE A 213 23.58 -11.95 23.45
CA ILE A 213 24.14 -11.10 24.50
C ILE A 213 24.11 -9.65 24.00
N ARG A 214 23.52 -8.73 24.77
CA ARG A 214 23.34 -7.34 24.36
C ARG A 214 24.66 -6.59 24.35
N ALA A 215 24.88 -5.73 23.36
CA ALA A 215 26.09 -4.91 23.30
C ALA A 215 26.16 -3.89 24.45
N THR A 216 25.01 -3.54 25.04
CA THR A 216 24.91 -2.70 26.24
C THR A 216 25.27 -3.44 27.53
N GLU A 217 25.17 -4.78 27.54
CA GLU A 217 25.54 -5.63 28.67
C GLU A 217 27.00 -6.09 28.57
N ASP A 218 27.46 -6.42 27.36
CA ASP A 218 28.84 -6.79 27.05
C ASP A 218 29.23 -6.26 25.66
N SER A 219 30.01 -5.18 25.62
CA SER A 219 30.46 -4.55 24.39
C SER A 219 31.49 -5.37 23.60
N SER A 220 32.01 -6.46 24.17
CA SER A 220 32.91 -7.39 23.49
C SER A 220 32.17 -8.49 22.72
N THR A 221 30.83 -8.56 22.85
CA THR A 221 30.00 -9.54 22.15
C THR A 221 30.32 -9.58 20.65
N GLN A 222 30.47 -10.79 20.13
CA GLN A 222 30.67 -11.12 18.70
C GLN A 222 29.45 -11.90 18.16
N HIS A 223 28.34 -11.91 18.92
CA HIS A 223 27.12 -12.59 18.53
C HIS A 223 26.48 -11.86 17.35
N GLN A 224 25.84 -12.61 16.46
CA GLN A 224 25.16 -12.08 15.28
C GLN A 224 23.86 -12.85 15.02
N GLY A 225 22.78 -12.14 14.73
CA GLY A 225 21.47 -12.78 14.55
C GLY A 225 21.42 -13.52 13.23
N LEU A 226 21.58 -12.75 12.16
CA LEU A 226 21.65 -13.24 10.78
C LEU A 226 23.05 -12.98 10.19
N PHE A 227 23.56 -13.95 9.44
CA PHE A 227 24.74 -13.83 8.61
C PHE A 227 24.43 -14.30 7.19
N SER A 228 24.74 -13.47 6.20
CA SER A 228 24.64 -13.80 4.77
C SER A 228 25.68 -12.99 4.03
N GLU A 229 26.65 -13.67 3.43
CA GLU A 229 27.80 -13.10 2.76
C GLU A 229 27.57 -12.91 1.26
N ASN A 230 26.63 -13.66 0.66
CA ASN A 230 26.23 -13.56 -0.74
C ASN A 230 24.92 -14.35 -1.02
N GLY A 231 24.52 -14.39 -2.29
CA GLY A 231 23.35 -15.12 -2.82
C GLY A 231 22.59 -14.29 -3.84
N SER A 232 21.38 -14.74 -4.18
CA SER A 232 20.41 -14.02 -5.04
C SER A 232 19.00 -14.11 -4.44
N GLY A 233 18.87 -13.60 -3.22
CA GLY A 233 17.61 -13.62 -2.48
C GLY A 233 16.56 -12.71 -3.11
N GLY A 234 15.33 -12.67 -2.61
CA GLY A 234 14.74 -13.43 -1.51
C GLY A 234 13.87 -12.49 -0.66
N PHE A 235 13.06 -13.07 0.22
CA PHE A 235 12.12 -12.32 1.04
C PHE A 235 12.30 -12.61 2.53
N MET A 236 12.10 -11.61 3.39
CA MET A 236 12.07 -11.81 4.85
C MET A 236 11.01 -10.92 5.49
N SER A 237 10.29 -11.45 6.48
CA SER A 237 9.39 -10.65 7.30
C SER A 237 9.27 -11.07 8.75
N ASP A 238 8.80 -10.13 9.58
CA ASP A 238 8.38 -10.38 10.96
C ASP A 238 9.53 -10.94 11.82
N LEU A 239 10.67 -10.26 11.78
CA LEU A 239 11.88 -10.67 12.50
C LEU A 239 12.15 -9.75 13.69
N THR A 240 12.46 -10.31 14.85
CA THR A 240 12.84 -9.56 16.05
C THR A 240 14.24 -9.95 16.49
N PHE A 241 15.12 -8.98 16.72
CA PHE A 241 16.49 -9.20 17.20
C PHE A 241 16.70 -8.44 18.52
N ASP A 242 17.20 -9.14 19.55
CA ASP A 242 17.57 -8.54 20.84
C ASP A 242 19.03 -8.87 21.15
N GLY A 243 19.88 -7.84 21.11
CA GLY A 243 21.30 -7.92 21.39
C GLY A 243 22.20 -8.13 20.17
N GLY A 244 23.44 -8.59 20.42
CA GLY A 244 24.44 -8.92 19.41
C GLY A 244 25.36 -7.77 19.02
N LEU A 245 26.50 -8.11 18.43
CA LEU A 245 27.32 -7.16 17.67
C LEU A 245 26.54 -6.67 16.46
N TYR A 246 25.95 -7.63 15.74
CA TYR A 246 25.09 -7.40 14.59
C TYR A 246 23.70 -8.00 14.84
N GLY A 247 22.64 -7.22 14.65
CA GLY A 247 21.31 -7.80 14.45
C GLY A 247 21.33 -8.65 13.18
N MET A 248 21.64 -7.98 12.06
CA MET A 248 21.81 -8.60 10.75
C MET A 248 23.13 -8.18 10.12
N TRP A 249 23.97 -9.14 9.76
CA TRP A 249 25.04 -8.96 8.77
C TRP A 249 24.58 -9.62 7.47
N ILE A 250 24.15 -8.82 6.50
CA ILE A 250 23.56 -9.32 5.27
C ILE A 250 24.19 -8.68 4.04
N SER A 251 24.48 -9.49 3.03
CA SER A 251 25.05 -9.08 1.76
C SER A 251 24.62 -10.06 0.68
N ASN A 252 24.06 -9.55 -0.41
CA ASN A 252 23.40 -10.35 -1.44
C ASN A 252 23.19 -9.47 -2.68
N GLN A 253 22.87 -10.05 -3.85
CA GLN A 253 22.52 -9.24 -5.01
C GLN A 253 21.35 -8.28 -4.72
N GLN A 254 20.24 -8.83 -4.23
CA GLN A 254 19.06 -8.07 -3.81
C GLN A 254 18.29 -8.79 -2.71
N PHE A 255 17.46 -8.05 -1.98
CA PHE A 255 16.48 -8.59 -1.05
C PHE A 255 15.34 -7.61 -0.82
N THR A 256 14.16 -8.15 -0.49
CA THR A 256 13.08 -7.38 0.12
C THR A 256 12.89 -7.83 1.55
N ILE A 257 13.03 -6.90 2.49
CA ILE A 257 12.98 -7.20 3.92
C ILE A 257 11.98 -6.25 4.56
N ARG A 258 10.99 -6.79 5.30
CA ARG A 258 9.99 -5.95 5.94
C ARG A 258 9.60 -6.35 7.36
N ASN A 259 9.03 -5.42 8.11
CA ASN A 259 8.56 -5.65 9.47
C ASN A 259 9.65 -6.29 10.35
N VAL A 260 10.77 -5.58 10.51
CA VAL A 260 11.92 -6.05 11.31
C VAL A 260 12.12 -5.13 12.49
N LYS A 261 12.23 -5.70 13.69
CA LYS A 261 12.58 -4.99 14.92
C LYS A 261 13.94 -5.40 15.42
N ILE A 262 14.82 -4.43 15.68
CA ILE A 262 16.17 -4.69 16.23
C ILE A 262 16.40 -3.80 17.44
N THR A 263 16.73 -4.42 18.57
CA THR A 263 16.98 -3.73 19.84
C THR A 263 18.30 -4.12 20.48
N ASN A 264 18.98 -3.17 21.12
CA ASN A 264 20.15 -3.41 21.98
C ASN A 264 21.38 -4.02 21.27
N ALA A 265 21.49 -3.85 19.95
CA ALA A 265 22.63 -4.31 19.16
C ALA A 265 23.76 -3.27 19.15
N GLY A 266 24.99 -3.71 18.87
CA GLY A 266 26.08 -2.79 18.53
C GLY A 266 25.73 -2.04 17.25
N THR A 267 25.66 -2.77 16.15
CA THR A 267 25.11 -2.32 14.88
C THR A 267 23.85 -3.12 14.58
N ALA A 268 22.73 -2.46 14.30
CA ALA A 268 21.50 -3.18 13.99
C ALA A 268 21.63 -3.93 12.65
N ILE A 269 22.01 -3.23 11.58
CA ILE A 269 22.17 -3.78 10.24
C ILE A 269 23.55 -3.41 9.69
N PHE A 270 24.35 -4.41 9.37
CA PHE A 270 25.62 -4.25 8.67
C PHE A 270 25.51 -4.83 7.25
N GLU A 271 25.79 -3.99 6.26
CA GLU A 271 25.80 -4.38 4.85
C GLU A 271 27.19 -4.16 4.25
N ALA A 272 27.86 -5.25 3.87
CA ALA A 272 29.14 -5.18 3.21
C ALA A 272 29.00 -4.95 1.70
N TRP A 273 28.04 -5.62 1.07
CA TRP A 273 27.72 -5.38 -0.34
C TRP A 273 26.29 -5.76 -0.71
N ASN A 274 25.77 -5.08 -1.74
CA ASN A 274 24.59 -5.49 -2.48
C ASN A 274 24.57 -4.84 -3.87
N TRP A 275 23.57 -5.16 -4.70
CA TRP A 275 23.23 -4.36 -5.89
C TRP A 275 22.03 -3.43 -5.61
N GLY A 276 21.06 -3.88 -4.82
CA GLY A 276 20.00 -3.03 -4.29
C GLY A 276 19.05 -3.76 -3.34
N PHE A 277 18.84 -3.21 -2.15
CA PHE A 277 17.89 -3.74 -1.15
C PHE A 277 16.73 -2.77 -0.91
N THR A 278 15.55 -3.34 -0.64
CA THR A 278 14.36 -2.61 -0.16
C THR A 278 14.02 -3.04 1.27
N TRP A 279 14.04 -2.07 2.16
CA TRP A 279 13.75 -2.18 3.59
C TRP A 279 12.43 -1.45 3.89
N HIS A 280 11.40 -2.16 4.34
CA HIS A 280 10.07 -1.59 4.58
C HIS A 280 9.60 -1.87 6.01
N ASN A 281 9.18 -0.86 6.77
CA ASN A 281 8.73 -1.04 8.15
C ASN A 281 9.81 -1.66 9.04
N ILE A 282 10.91 -0.93 9.21
CA ILE A 282 12.03 -1.31 10.08
C ILE A 282 11.99 -0.47 11.35
N ASP A 283 12.06 -1.12 12.52
CA ASP A 283 12.07 -0.50 13.84
C ASP A 283 13.40 -0.80 14.54
N ILE A 284 14.29 0.20 14.63
CA ILE A 284 15.58 0.09 15.30
C ILE A 284 15.57 0.91 16.58
N GLU A 285 15.93 0.29 17.70
CA GLU A 285 15.95 0.94 19.01
C GLU A 285 17.20 0.61 19.84
N ASN A 286 17.74 1.58 20.57
CA ASN A 286 18.78 1.37 21.59
C ASN A 286 20.05 0.68 21.05
N CYS A 287 20.46 1.03 19.83
CA CYS A 287 21.65 0.50 19.16
C CYS A 287 22.76 1.57 19.06
N LEU A 288 24.04 1.18 18.90
CA LEU A 288 25.08 2.18 18.63
C LEU A 288 24.94 2.73 17.21
N VAL A 289 24.78 1.86 16.22
CA VAL A 289 24.55 2.23 14.82
C VAL A 289 23.30 1.54 14.32
N GLY A 290 22.43 2.26 13.61
CA GLY A 290 21.28 1.67 12.92
C GLY A 290 21.73 0.87 11.70
N PHE A 291 21.96 1.56 10.58
CA PHE A 291 22.54 0.97 9.38
C PHE A 291 24.01 1.34 9.26
N ASP A 292 24.89 0.35 9.08
CA ASP A 292 26.32 0.53 8.81
C ASP A 292 26.65 -0.09 7.46
N ILE A 293 26.90 0.76 6.48
CA ILE A 293 26.84 0.41 5.07
C ILE A 293 28.19 0.71 4.42
N LEU A 294 28.82 -0.31 3.86
CA LEU A 294 30.02 -0.10 3.08
C LEU A 294 29.66 0.49 1.71
N THR A 295 30.24 1.62 1.36
CA THR A 295 30.01 2.34 0.11
C THR A 295 31.33 2.77 -0.53
N GLY A 296 31.27 3.17 -1.81
CA GLY A 296 32.37 3.75 -2.59
C GLY A 296 32.91 2.83 -3.70
N GLY A 297 32.51 1.56 -3.69
CA GLY A 297 32.90 0.56 -4.68
C GLY A 297 32.27 0.78 -6.05
N LEU A 298 33.09 1.11 -7.07
CA LEU A 298 32.61 1.33 -8.45
C LEU A 298 33.04 0.23 -9.43
N THR A 299 33.69 -0.83 -8.94
CA THR A 299 34.15 -1.96 -9.77
C THR A 299 33.73 -3.28 -9.13
N LEU A 300 33.79 -4.38 -9.89
CA LEU A 300 33.55 -5.72 -9.34
C LEU A 300 34.55 -6.07 -8.22
N ALA A 301 35.83 -5.73 -8.40
CA ALA A 301 36.89 -6.04 -7.43
C ALA A 301 36.75 -5.27 -6.11
N THR A 302 36.05 -4.14 -6.13
CA THR A 302 35.83 -3.28 -4.96
C THR A 302 34.35 -3.18 -4.60
N GLN A 303 33.53 -4.16 -5.01
CA GLN A 303 32.09 -4.14 -4.80
C GLN A 303 31.76 -3.86 -3.32
N SER A 304 30.93 -2.85 -3.12
CA SER A 304 30.34 -2.48 -1.83
C SER A 304 28.81 -2.44 -1.96
N THR A 305 28.08 -1.85 -1.02
CA THR A 305 26.63 -1.67 -1.16
C THR A 305 26.30 -0.74 -2.32
N GLY A 306 25.58 -1.26 -3.32
CA GLY A 306 25.06 -0.51 -4.44
C GLY A 306 23.93 0.42 -4.00
N GLY A 307 22.95 -0.08 -3.26
CA GLY A 307 21.85 0.78 -2.82
C GLY A 307 21.08 0.26 -1.62
N VAL A 308 20.71 1.19 -0.74
CA VAL A 308 19.69 0.97 0.29
C VAL A 308 18.50 1.88 0.06
N LEU A 309 17.33 1.28 0.01
CA LEU A 309 16.05 1.97 0.05
C LEU A 309 15.37 1.62 1.38
N ILE A 310 15.02 2.63 2.16
CA ILE A 310 14.35 2.46 3.46
C ILE A 310 13.04 3.25 3.42
N VAL A 311 11.92 2.56 3.66
CA VAL A 311 10.57 3.14 3.60
C VAL A 311 9.76 2.84 4.85
N ASP A 312 8.98 3.82 5.32
CA ASP A 312 8.04 3.73 6.45
C ASP A 312 8.69 3.13 7.71
N SER A 313 9.81 3.70 8.17
CA SER A 313 10.68 3.08 9.18
C SER A 313 11.01 4.03 10.33
N TRP A 314 11.47 3.48 11.45
CA TRP A 314 11.79 4.21 12.68
C TRP A 314 13.18 3.83 13.18
N ILE A 315 14.00 4.84 13.46
CA ILE A 315 15.33 4.69 14.05
C ILE A 315 15.38 5.59 15.28
N LYS A 316 15.46 4.97 16.47
CA LYS A 316 15.28 5.67 17.74
C LYS A 316 16.32 5.28 18.78
N ASN A 317 16.72 6.25 19.60
CA ASN A 317 17.68 6.06 20.70
C ASN A 317 18.99 5.41 20.22
N VAL A 318 19.54 5.88 19.09
CA VAL A 318 20.81 5.37 18.54
C VAL A 318 21.89 6.44 18.51
N VAL A 319 23.17 6.04 18.46
CA VAL A 319 24.26 7.01 18.34
C VAL A 319 24.30 7.59 16.92
N ILE A 320 24.34 6.72 15.91
CA ILE A 320 24.31 7.09 14.50
C ILE A 320 23.16 6.34 13.83
N GLY A 321 22.29 7.06 13.11
CA GLY A 321 21.18 6.45 12.38
C GLY A 321 21.68 5.58 11.22
N ILE A 322 22.34 6.20 10.26
CA ILE A 322 22.92 5.57 9.08
C ILE A 322 24.38 6.01 8.96
N ARG A 323 25.30 5.06 8.87
CA ARG A 323 26.72 5.29 8.63
C ARG A 323 27.12 4.71 7.28
N THR A 324 27.82 5.52 6.48
CA THR A 324 28.38 5.10 5.19
C THR A 324 29.91 5.16 5.23
N SER A 325 30.60 4.19 4.62
CA SER A 325 32.07 4.11 4.70
C SER A 325 32.82 5.10 3.82
N SER A 326 32.14 5.79 2.89
CA SER A 326 32.75 6.75 1.96
C SER A 326 31.93 8.03 1.84
N SER A 327 32.62 9.17 1.71
CA SER A 327 31.98 10.46 1.44
C SER A 327 31.61 10.61 -0.03
N GLN A 328 30.36 10.98 -0.29
CA GLN A 328 29.78 11.12 -1.62
C GLN A 328 29.09 12.49 -1.80
N PRO A 329 29.86 13.60 -1.79
CA PRO A 329 29.26 14.94 -1.84
C PRO A 329 28.66 15.29 -3.21
N SER A 330 29.13 14.67 -4.30
CA SER A 330 28.78 15.08 -5.67
C SER A 330 28.71 13.96 -6.70
N LYS A 331 28.95 12.70 -6.32
CA LYS A 331 29.00 11.56 -7.23
C LYS A 331 28.47 10.30 -6.56
N LEU A 332 27.79 9.46 -7.33
CA LEU A 332 27.28 8.16 -6.91
C LEU A 332 28.43 7.21 -6.55
N GLY A 333 28.25 6.47 -5.46
CA GLY A 333 29.06 5.31 -5.08
C GLY A 333 28.38 4.51 -3.96
N GLY A 334 27.06 4.36 -4.03
CA GLY A 334 26.22 3.84 -2.95
C GLY A 334 24.97 4.70 -2.78
N SER A 335 23.89 4.29 -3.43
CA SER A 335 22.60 4.98 -3.41
C SER A 335 21.96 4.87 -2.02
N VAL A 336 21.42 5.97 -1.51
CA VAL A 336 20.60 5.98 -0.28
C VAL A 336 19.29 6.67 -0.57
N VAL A 337 18.18 5.98 -0.33
CA VAL A 337 16.82 6.51 -0.43
C VAL A 337 16.12 6.31 0.90
N LEU A 338 15.63 7.40 1.50
CA LEU A 338 14.76 7.37 2.68
C LEU A 338 13.41 7.95 2.28
N ASP A 339 12.33 7.24 2.60
CA ASP A 339 10.97 7.69 2.40
C ASP A 339 10.13 7.40 3.65
N GLN A 340 9.66 8.45 4.33
CA GLN A 340 8.97 8.35 5.62
C GLN A 340 9.79 7.60 6.69
N VAL A 341 11.10 7.90 6.81
CA VAL A 341 11.97 7.37 7.87
C VAL A 341 12.08 8.36 9.03
N GLN A 342 11.61 7.97 10.20
CA GLN A 342 11.61 8.82 11.38
C GLN A 342 12.86 8.57 12.24
N PHE A 343 13.56 9.67 12.57
CA PHE A 343 14.70 9.67 13.47
C PHE A 343 14.34 10.36 14.78
N SER A 344 14.51 9.67 15.91
CA SER A 344 14.22 10.24 17.24
C SER A 344 15.31 9.89 18.25
N ASN A 345 15.68 10.85 19.09
CA ASN A 345 16.75 10.71 20.09
C ASN A 345 18.07 10.16 19.50
N ILE A 346 18.44 10.65 18.30
CA ILE A 346 19.75 10.37 17.71
C ILE A 346 20.81 11.23 18.40
N ILE A 347 21.95 10.63 18.78
CA ILE A 347 22.98 11.33 19.56
C ILE A 347 23.96 12.11 18.67
N SER A 348 24.48 11.48 17.61
CA SER A 348 25.54 12.08 16.77
C SER A 348 25.03 12.58 15.43
N ALA A 349 24.38 11.72 14.62
CA ALA A 349 23.91 12.09 13.29
C ALA A 349 22.83 11.13 12.78
N ASN A 350 21.82 11.66 12.08
CA ASN A 350 20.89 10.80 11.32
C ASN A 350 21.66 10.07 10.21
N ILE A 351 22.55 10.77 9.51
CA ILE A 351 23.43 10.20 8.50
C ILE A 351 24.87 10.71 8.71
N GLN A 352 25.82 9.80 8.76
CA GLN A 352 27.25 10.08 8.87
C GLN A 352 28.04 9.36 7.76
N ASP A 353 29.06 10.01 7.24
CA ASP A 353 30.06 9.39 6.36
C ASP A 353 31.47 9.43 6.99
N ASN A 354 32.48 8.97 6.27
CA ASN A 354 33.87 8.99 6.74
C ASN A 354 34.50 10.39 6.81
N SER A 355 33.82 11.43 6.29
CA SER A 355 34.23 12.83 6.38
C SER A 355 33.52 13.61 7.50
N GLY A 356 32.43 13.07 8.05
CA GLY A 356 31.70 13.63 9.18
C GLY A 356 30.18 13.52 9.03
N VAL A 357 29.47 14.48 9.64
CA VAL A 357 28.01 14.53 9.66
C VAL A 357 27.47 14.94 8.28
N VAL A 358 26.56 14.15 7.72
CA VAL A 358 25.88 14.40 6.45
C VAL A 358 24.47 14.95 6.68
N MET A 359 23.76 14.35 7.65
CA MET A 359 22.47 14.84 8.13
C MET A 359 22.55 14.90 9.66
N ALA A 360 22.35 16.10 10.20
CA ALA A 360 22.41 16.36 11.63
C ALA A 360 21.44 15.46 12.42
N ALA A 361 21.79 15.19 13.67
CA ALA A 361 20.94 14.41 14.57
C ALA A 361 19.55 15.03 14.73
N ASN A 362 18.51 14.20 14.61
CA ASN A 362 17.09 14.58 14.71
C ASN A 362 16.66 15.67 13.72
N ALA A 363 17.38 15.85 12.61
CA ALA A 363 16.98 16.79 11.57
C ALA A 363 15.64 16.35 10.95
N ASN A 364 14.69 17.29 10.88
CA ASN A 364 13.50 17.12 10.05
C ASN A 364 13.90 17.37 8.58
N TYR A 365 13.67 16.38 7.73
CA TYR A 365 14.02 16.41 6.32
C TYR A 365 12.76 16.33 5.43
N GLY A 366 11.57 16.55 6.01
CA GLY A 366 10.32 16.80 5.30
C GLY A 366 9.67 15.61 4.59
N ASP A 367 10.23 14.40 4.75
CA ASP A 367 9.67 13.06 4.45
C ASP A 367 10.60 12.23 3.57
N GLN A 368 11.40 12.85 2.70
CA GLN A 368 12.23 12.12 1.74
C GLN A 368 13.67 12.65 1.61
N TYR A 369 14.63 11.72 1.56
CA TYR A 369 16.05 12.00 1.39
C TYR A 369 16.66 11.11 0.32
N PHE A 370 17.51 11.69 -0.51
CA PHE A 370 18.20 11.00 -1.58
C PHE A 370 19.69 11.32 -1.57
N GLN A 371 20.52 10.29 -1.72
CA GLN A 371 21.94 10.39 -2.06
C GLN A 371 22.19 9.57 -3.32
N GLY A 372 22.43 10.24 -4.45
CA GLY A 372 22.72 9.59 -5.73
C GLY A 372 22.15 10.34 -6.94
N ASN A 373 22.09 9.66 -8.09
CA ASN A 373 21.63 10.26 -9.35
C ASN A 373 20.10 10.22 -9.46
N VAL A 374 19.48 11.39 -9.56
CA VAL A 374 18.04 11.62 -9.66
C VAL A 374 17.69 12.11 -11.07
N TYR A 375 16.58 11.62 -11.60
CA TYR A 375 16.06 11.98 -12.91
C TYR A 375 14.60 12.45 -12.81
N SER A 376 14.25 13.53 -13.50
CA SER A 376 12.86 13.97 -13.69
C SER A 376 12.61 14.14 -15.19
N GLY A 377 11.76 13.27 -15.73
CA GLY A 377 11.68 13.02 -17.17
C GLY A 377 13.05 12.70 -17.74
N VAL A 378 13.59 13.59 -18.56
CA VAL A 378 14.90 13.44 -19.23
C VAL A 378 16.07 14.11 -18.51
N THR A 379 15.81 14.85 -17.42
CA THR A 379 16.82 15.69 -16.75
C THR A 379 17.51 14.94 -15.63
N LYS A 380 18.85 14.79 -15.71
CA LYS A 380 19.70 14.20 -14.66
C LYS A 380 20.20 15.26 -13.69
N SER A 381 20.19 14.96 -12.39
CA SER A 381 20.91 15.73 -11.36
C SER A 381 21.42 14.80 -10.26
N TYR A 382 22.58 15.11 -9.67
CA TYR A 382 22.99 14.45 -8.43
C TYR A 382 22.29 15.14 -7.25
N LYS A 383 21.71 14.35 -6.33
CA LYS A 383 21.11 14.84 -5.09
C LYS A 383 21.81 14.21 -3.90
N ARG A 384 21.99 15.02 -2.86
CA ARG A 384 22.42 14.62 -1.52
C ARG A 384 21.69 15.51 -0.51
N GLY A 385 20.51 15.10 -0.11
CA GLY A 385 19.64 15.95 0.70
C GLY A 385 18.17 15.64 0.49
N THR A 386 17.35 16.56 0.97
CA THR A 386 15.90 16.50 0.77
C THR A 386 15.55 16.73 -0.68
N PHE A 387 14.57 15.96 -1.15
CA PHE A 387 13.95 16.15 -2.43
C PHE A 387 12.50 15.73 -2.29
N HIS A 388 11.58 16.56 -2.78
CA HIS A 388 10.16 16.27 -2.75
C HIS A 388 9.73 15.98 -4.18
N PRO A 389 9.58 14.69 -4.55
CA PRO A 389 8.99 14.29 -5.81
C PRO A 389 7.61 14.88 -5.99
N SER A 390 7.23 14.99 -7.26
CA SER A 390 5.90 15.45 -7.63
C SER A 390 4.82 14.39 -7.38
N THR A 391 5.22 13.13 -7.22
CA THR A 391 4.31 11.99 -7.09
C THR A 391 3.76 11.83 -5.68
N HIS A 392 2.44 11.63 -5.56
CA HIS A 392 1.74 11.43 -4.29
C HIS A 392 1.56 9.93 -3.97
N ARG A 393 1.34 9.56 -2.71
CA ARG A 393 0.95 8.19 -2.34
C ARG A 393 -0.58 8.03 -2.48
N PRO A 394 -1.10 7.18 -3.38
CA PRO A 394 -2.54 6.96 -3.51
C PRO A 394 -3.14 6.37 -2.23
N ALA A 395 -4.32 6.86 -1.82
CA ALA A 395 -5.04 6.40 -0.63
C ALA A 395 -5.33 4.88 -0.65
N SER A 396 -5.43 4.28 -1.84
CA SER A 396 -5.66 2.86 -2.05
C SER A 396 -4.43 1.98 -1.74
N LEU A 397 -3.24 2.57 -1.71
CA LEU A 397 -1.95 1.89 -1.48
C LEU A 397 -1.43 2.01 -0.04
N VAL A 398 -2.01 2.91 0.75
CA VAL A 398 -1.58 3.17 2.13
C VAL A 398 -2.60 2.63 3.14
N ASN A 399 -2.16 2.44 4.37
CA ASN A 399 -3.02 2.15 5.52
C ASN A 399 -3.54 3.46 6.15
N ALA A 400 -4.31 3.34 7.24
CA ALA A 400 -4.89 4.49 7.94
C ALA A 400 -3.86 5.48 8.53
N PHE A 401 -2.58 5.09 8.62
CA PHE A 401 -1.48 5.91 9.12
C PHE A 401 -0.64 6.52 7.98
N GLY A 402 -1.00 6.30 6.71
CA GLY A 402 -0.27 6.83 5.55
C GLY A 402 0.96 6.02 5.11
N ALA A 403 1.30 4.95 5.84
CA ALA A 403 2.35 4.00 5.43
C ALA A 403 1.80 3.04 4.37
N TYR A 404 2.67 2.55 3.47
CA TYR A 404 2.27 1.55 2.49
C TYR A 404 1.72 0.31 3.19
N PHE A 405 0.62 -0.22 2.64
CA PHE A 405 0.00 -1.39 3.23
C PHE A 405 0.91 -2.60 3.13
N SER A 406 1.00 -3.35 4.23
CA SER A 406 1.69 -4.62 4.28
C SER A 406 0.86 -5.65 5.02
N ARG A 407 1.01 -6.92 4.63
CA ARG A 407 0.32 -8.04 5.26
C ARG A 407 1.23 -9.26 5.29
N SER A 408 1.51 -9.73 6.49
CA SER A 408 2.30 -10.94 6.70
C SER A 408 1.58 -12.19 6.23
N ARG A 409 2.39 -13.17 5.84
CA ARG A 409 1.93 -14.50 5.43
C ARG A 409 0.97 -15.09 6.48
N PRO A 410 -0.29 -15.36 6.11
CA PRO A 410 -1.22 -16.04 7.00
C PRO A 410 -0.74 -17.46 7.33
N GLN A 411 -0.81 -17.84 8.61
CA GLN A 411 -0.45 -19.19 9.07
C GLN A 411 -1.61 -19.93 9.75
N TYR A 412 -2.77 -19.27 9.86
CA TYR A 412 -4.03 -19.86 10.35
C TYR A 412 -3.95 -20.43 11.76
N GLN A 413 -3.18 -19.78 12.63
CA GLN A 413 -2.97 -20.21 14.01
C GLN A 413 -4.26 -20.29 14.84
N ASP A 414 -5.28 -19.50 14.49
CA ASP A 414 -6.55 -19.44 15.21
C ASP A 414 -7.55 -20.51 14.74
N TYR A 415 -7.13 -21.39 13.82
CA TYR A 415 -7.94 -22.47 13.26
C TYR A 415 -7.56 -23.84 13.85
N LYS A 416 -8.57 -24.67 14.07
CA LYS A 416 -8.44 -26.09 14.41
C LYS A 416 -8.22 -26.94 13.16
N ASP A 417 -7.60 -28.09 13.34
CA ASP A 417 -7.40 -29.13 12.33
C ASP A 417 -8.69 -29.55 11.60
N VAL A 418 -9.83 -29.65 12.30
CA VAL A 418 -11.14 -29.99 11.71
C VAL A 418 -11.66 -28.97 10.69
N GLN A 419 -11.07 -27.77 10.64
CA GLN A 419 -11.41 -26.73 9.67
C GLN A 419 -10.59 -26.84 8.38
N PHE A 420 -9.67 -27.80 8.31
CA PHE A 420 -8.91 -28.11 7.11
C PHE A 420 -9.56 -29.27 6.37
N GLN A 421 -9.75 -29.11 5.06
CA GLN A 421 -10.21 -30.18 4.19
C GLN A 421 -9.07 -30.59 3.25
N SER A 422 -8.88 -31.89 3.13
CA SER A 422 -7.80 -32.48 2.34
C SER A 422 -8.23 -32.65 0.88
N VAL A 423 -7.40 -32.17 -0.06
CA VAL A 423 -7.64 -32.35 -1.49
C VAL A 423 -7.53 -33.82 -1.90
N LYS A 424 -6.68 -34.62 -1.23
CA LYS A 424 -6.52 -36.04 -1.53
C LYS A 424 -7.61 -36.91 -0.91
N ASP A 425 -7.94 -36.69 0.36
CA ASP A 425 -8.94 -37.48 1.08
C ASP A 425 -10.35 -37.11 0.67
N ILE A 426 -10.69 -35.83 0.73
CA ILE A 426 -12.05 -35.36 0.46
C ILE A 426 -12.21 -34.99 -1.01
N GLY A 427 -11.24 -34.28 -1.57
CA GLY A 427 -11.24 -33.91 -2.99
C GLY A 427 -10.98 -35.08 -3.96
N LYS A 428 -10.43 -36.20 -3.47
CA LYS A 428 -10.07 -37.40 -4.27
C LYS A 428 -9.07 -37.14 -5.41
N ALA A 429 -8.31 -36.04 -5.33
CA ALA A 429 -7.18 -35.80 -6.22
C ALA A 429 -6.04 -36.78 -5.90
N ALA A 430 -5.33 -37.28 -6.90
CA ALA A 430 -4.22 -38.20 -6.70
C ALA A 430 -2.93 -37.48 -6.32
N GLY A 431 -2.60 -36.38 -7.01
CA GLY A 431 -1.36 -35.65 -6.82
C GLY A 431 -0.11 -36.46 -7.20
N ASP A 432 -0.23 -37.39 -8.14
CA ASP A 432 0.80 -38.35 -8.57
C ASP A 432 1.58 -37.93 -9.84
N GLY A 433 1.26 -36.77 -10.41
CA GLY A 433 1.86 -36.22 -11.62
C GLY A 433 1.39 -36.87 -12.92
N VAL A 434 0.45 -37.81 -12.87
CA VAL A 434 0.02 -38.62 -14.01
C VAL A 434 -1.49 -38.59 -14.21
N LYS A 435 -2.27 -38.82 -13.13
CA LYS A 435 -3.72 -38.80 -13.20
C LYS A 435 -4.21 -37.36 -13.40
N ASP A 436 -5.16 -37.18 -14.30
CA ASP A 436 -5.85 -35.92 -14.46
C ASP A 436 -6.74 -35.63 -13.24
N ASP A 437 -6.31 -34.67 -12.42
CA ASP A 437 -6.97 -34.24 -11.19
C ASP A 437 -7.91 -33.04 -11.40
N THR A 438 -8.11 -32.59 -12.64
CA THR A 438 -8.89 -31.38 -12.97
C THR A 438 -10.29 -31.39 -12.36
N ALA A 439 -11.04 -32.47 -12.59
CA ALA A 439 -12.42 -32.58 -12.12
C ALA A 439 -12.49 -32.68 -10.60
N ALA A 440 -11.59 -33.47 -10.00
CA ALA A 440 -11.48 -33.66 -8.55
C ALA A 440 -11.21 -32.32 -7.85
N ILE A 441 -10.23 -31.57 -8.33
CA ILE A 441 -9.86 -30.27 -7.75
C ILE A 441 -10.97 -29.24 -7.93
N ASN A 442 -11.55 -29.10 -9.13
CA ASN A 442 -12.62 -28.13 -9.34
C ASN A 442 -13.85 -28.43 -8.48
N SER A 443 -14.26 -29.70 -8.36
CA SER A 443 -15.36 -30.08 -7.46
C SER A 443 -15.01 -29.82 -6.00
N PHE A 444 -13.77 -30.08 -5.58
CA PHE A 444 -13.31 -29.79 -4.23
C PHE A 444 -13.35 -28.29 -3.91
N LEU A 445 -12.80 -27.44 -4.77
CA LEU A 445 -12.83 -25.99 -4.59
C LEU A 445 -14.27 -25.45 -4.56
N GLN A 446 -15.15 -25.94 -5.43
CA GLN A 446 -16.56 -25.50 -5.49
C GLN A 446 -17.37 -25.93 -4.26
N ASN A 447 -17.12 -27.13 -3.73
CA ASN A 447 -17.91 -27.67 -2.61
C ASN A 447 -17.47 -27.15 -1.24
N TYR A 448 -16.19 -26.78 -1.09
CA TYR A 448 -15.61 -26.47 0.23
C TYR A 448 -15.01 -25.06 0.34
N GLY A 449 -14.76 -24.38 -0.80
CA GLY A 449 -14.32 -22.98 -0.81
C GLY A 449 -15.35 -22.07 -0.12
N GLY A 450 -14.87 -21.09 0.65
CA GLY A 450 -15.73 -20.24 1.47
C GLY A 450 -16.09 -20.81 2.86
N CYS A 451 -15.85 -22.10 3.11
CA CYS A 451 -16.25 -22.76 4.37
C CYS A 451 -15.10 -23.38 5.15
N TYR A 452 -14.07 -23.86 4.45
CA TYR A 452 -12.90 -24.52 5.06
C TYR A 452 -11.60 -23.94 4.50
N ILE A 453 -10.50 -24.20 5.22
CA ILE A 453 -9.17 -24.04 4.65
C ILE A 453 -8.87 -25.28 3.83
N LEU A 454 -8.51 -25.10 2.56
CA LEU A 454 -8.32 -26.18 1.61
C LEU A 454 -6.84 -26.55 1.57
N LEU A 455 -6.52 -27.69 2.21
CA LEU A 455 -5.18 -28.23 2.28
C LEU A 455 -4.87 -29.01 1.00
N PHE A 456 -3.89 -28.53 0.24
CA PHE A 456 -3.28 -29.25 -0.85
C PHE A 456 -2.05 -29.98 -0.32
N GLU A 457 -2.22 -31.24 0.07
CA GLU A 457 -1.07 -32.05 0.51
C GLU A 457 0.01 -32.12 -0.57
N ALA A 458 1.25 -32.42 -0.16
CA ALA A 458 2.38 -32.45 -1.07
C ALA A 458 2.10 -33.43 -2.23
N GLY A 459 2.36 -33.00 -3.45
CA GLY A 459 2.09 -33.75 -4.66
C GLY A 459 2.22 -32.91 -5.92
N THR A 460 2.08 -33.57 -7.07
CA THR A 460 1.97 -32.92 -8.37
C THR A 460 0.63 -33.27 -8.97
N TYR A 461 -0.26 -32.29 -9.05
CA TYR A 461 -1.62 -32.43 -9.53
C TYR A 461 -1.66 -32.09 -11.01
N LEU A 462 -1.63 -33.10 -11.88
CA LEU A 462 -1.73 -32.90 -13.32
C LEU A 462 -3.15 -32.43 -13.65
N VAL A 463 -3.27 -31.32 -14.37
CA VAL A 463 -4.57 -30.78 -14.80
C VAL A 463 -4.55 -30.54 -16.30
N THR A 464 -5.64 -30.90 -16.98
CA THR A 464 -5.80 -30.73 -18.43
C THR A 464 -6.76 -29.62 -18.79
N ASP A 465 -7.43 -29.00 -17.81
CA ASP A 465 -8.27 -27.82 -17.97
C ASP A 465 -8.07 -26.83 -16.82
N THR A 466 -8.64 -25.63 -16.97
CA THR A 466 -8.59 -24.57 -15.98
C THR A 466 -9.13 -25.03 -14.62
N ILE A 467 -8.34 -24.78 -13.58
CA ILE A 467 -8.77 -24.83 -12.18
C ILE A 467 -9.33 -23.46 -11.79
N VAL A 468 -10.59 -23.41 -11.38
CA VAL A 468 -11.28 -22.17 -11.02
C VAL A 468 -11.36 -22.08 -9.50
N VAL A 469 -10.72 -21.07 -8.92
CA VAL A 469 -10.78 -20.77 -7.49
C VAL A 469 -11.95 -19.82 -7.25
N PRO A 470 -12.99 -20.22 -6.50
CA PRO A 470 -14.11 -19.35 -6.16
C PRO A 470 -13.70 -18.22 -5.20
N PRO A 471 -14.45 -17.11 -5.14
CA PRO A 471 -14.32 -16.12 -4.07
C PRO A 471 -14.45 -16.76 -2.69
N ASN A 472 -13.82 -16.13 -1.69
CA ASN A 472 -13.79 -16.55 -0.28
C ASN A 472 -13.01 -17.85 -0.01
N THR A 473 -12.15 -18.27 -0.94
CA THR A 473 -11.38 -19.52 -0.81
C THR A 473 -10.01 -19.28 -0.17
N ILE A 474 -9.65 -20.14 0.78
CA ILE A 474 -8.31 -20.19 1.37
C ILE A 474 -7.66 -21.52 0.97
N ILE A 475 -6.48 -21.46 0.34
CA ILE A 475 -5.69 -22.61 -0.11
C ILE A 475 -4.33 -22.59 0.58
N VAL A 476 -3.95 -23.73 1.16
CA VAL A 476 -2.64 -23.93 1.80
C VAL A 476 -2.02 -25.18 1.22
N GLY A 477 -0.85 -25.07 0.61
CA GLY A 477 -0.05 -26.21 0.20
C GLY A 477 0.78 -26.79 1.34
N GLU A 478 1.36 -27.97 1.11
CA GLU A 478 2.27 -28.63 2.03
C GLU A 478 3.67 -28.62 1.40
N MET A 479 4.49 -27.65 1.81
CA MET A 479 5.73 -27.22 1.17
C MET A 479 5.45 -26.42 -0.09
N PHE A 480 5.57 -27.01 -1.29
CA PHE A 480 5.28 -26.36 -2.57
C PHE A 480 4.48 -27.33 -3.43
N SER A 481 3.22 -27.53 -3.05
CA SER A 481 2.28 -28.40 -3.74
C SER A 481 2.04 -27.88 -5.16
N THR A 482 2.23 -28.74 -6.16
CA THR A 482 2.33 -28.31 -7.56
C THR A 482 1.07 -28.61 -8.34
N ILE A 483 0.43 -27.60 -8.97
CA ILE A 483 -0.55 -27.80 -10.04
C ILE A 483 0.21 -27.77 -11.37
N LEU A 484 0.14 -28.87 -12.14
CA LEU A 484 0.87 -29.04 -13.41
C LEU A 484 -0.11 -29.00 -14.59
N GLY A 485 -0.18 -27.88 -15.29
CA GLY A 485 -1.00 -27.72 -16.50
C GLY A 485 -0.43 -28.46 -17.70
N SER A 486 -1.25 -29.28 -18.36
CA SER A 486 -0.84 -30.06 -19.54
C SER A 486 -1.98 -30.26 -20.56
N GLY A 487 -1.63 -30.73 -21.75
CA GLY A 487 -2.60 -31.10 -22.78
C GLY A 487 -3.00 -29.98 -23.73
N SER A 488 -3.85 -30.33 -24.70
CA SER A 488 -4.15 -29.49 -25.87
C SER A 488 -4.87 -28.18 -25.55
N LYS A 489 -5.58 -28.09 -24.42
CA LYS A 489 -6.28 -26.88 -23.99
C LYS A 489 -5.31 -25.74 -23.64
N PHE A 490 -4.06 -26.04 -23.35
CA PHE A 490 -3.02 -25.06 -23.04
C PHE A 490 -1.98 -24.92 -24.15
N ALA A 491 -2.19 -25.53 -25.32
CA ALA A 491 -1.16 -25.59 -26.38
C ALA A 491 -1.24 -24.42 -27.38
N ASP A 492 -2.39 -23.76 -27.50
CA ASP A 492 -2.61 -22.77 -28.56
C ASP A 492 -2.37 -21.33 -28.08
N GLN A 493 -1.25 -20.74 -28.50
CA GLN A 493 -0.92 -19.34 -28.20
C GLN A 493 -1.91 -18.32 -28.76
N LYS A 494 -2.72 -18.68 -29.76
CA LYS A 494 -3.75 -17.79 -30.32
C LYS A 494 -5.00 -17.74 -29.45
N ASN A 495 -5.23 -18.78 -28.65
CA ASN A 495 -6.36 -18.93 -27.75
C ASN A 495 -5.85 -19.29 -26.34
N PRO A 496 -5.10 -18.39 -25.69
CA PRO A 496 -4.46 -18.70 -24.42
C PRO A 496 -5.51 -18.91 -23.31
N ARG A 497 -5.20 -19.80 -22.36
CA ARG A 497 -6.12 -20.22 -21.29
C ARG A 497 -5.42 -20.34 -19.95
N PRO A 498 -6.06 -19.93 -18.84
CA PRO A 498 -5.50 -20.05 -17.51
C PRO A 498 -5.44 -21.49 -17.03
N VAL A 499 -4.30 -21.89 -16.44
CA VAL A 499 -4.17 -23.11 -15.64
C VAL A 499 -4.89 -22.89 -14.31
N LEU A 500 -4.54 -21.83 -13.58
CA LEU A 500 -5.25 -21.38 -12.39
C LEU A 500 -6.00 -20.06 -12.67
N LYS A 501 -7.31 -20.06 -12.53
CA LYS A 501 -8.16 -18.87 -12.65
C LYS A 501 -8.73 -18.50 -11.29
N VAL A 502 -8.28 -17.38 -10.73
CA VAL A 502 -8.70 -16.90 -9.41
C VAL A 502 -9.85 -15.90 -9.55
N GLY A 503 -11.06 -16.36 -9.22
CA GLY A 503 -12.30 -15.64 -9.46
C GLY A 503 -12.63 -15.46 -10.95
N ASN A 504 -13.85 -15.02 -11.22
CA ASN A 504 -14.28 -14.49 -12.50
C ASN A 504 -14.13 -12.96 -12.52
N PRO A 505 -14.01 -12.34 -13.71
CA PRO A 505 -14.08 -10.89 -13.82
C PRO A 505 -15.35 -10.33 -13.16
N GLY A 506 -15.17 -9.38 -12.25
CA GLY A 506 -16.26 -8.78 -11.47
C GLY A 506 -16.45 -9.39 -10.07
N ASP A 507 -15.88 -10.57 -9.79
CA ASP A 507 -15.94 -11.15 -8.45
C ASP A 507 -15.17 -10.28 -7.45
N THR A 508 -15.74 -10.11 -6.26
CA THR A 508 -15.09 -9.43 -5.13
C THR A 508 -15.15 -10.33 -3.90
N GLY A 509 -14.05 -10.44 -3.16
CA GLY A 509 -14.04 -11.31 -1.97
C GLY A 509 -12.67 -11.45 -1.31
N VAL A 510 -12.55 -12.48 -0.50
CA VAL A 510 -11.29 -12.91 0.12
C VAL A 510 -10.72 -14.06 -0.72
N VAL A 511 -9.44 -14.05 -1.07
CA VAL A 511 -8.76 -15.27 -1.56
C VAL A 511 -7.35 -15.29 -1.01
N GLU A 512 -6.95 -16.38 -0.38
CA GLU A 512 -5.60 -16.54 0.15
C GLU A 512 -5.01 -17.84 -0.38
N ILE A 513 -3.82 -17.75 -0.96
CA ILE A 513 -3.09 -18.92 -1.46
C ILE A 513 -1.67 -18.88 -0.90
N SER A 514 -1.21 -19.98 -0.31
CA SER A 514 0.17 -20.11 0.15
C SER A 514 0.76 -21.50 -0.07
N ASP A 515 2.09 -21.60 -0.14
CA ASP A 515 2.82 -22.87 -0.26
C ASP A 515 2.47 -23.65 -1.56
N MET A 516 2.24 -22.96 -2.67
CA MET A 516 1.82 -23.55 -3.95
C MET A 516 2.80 -23.25 -5.09
N VAL A 517 2.91 -24.19 -6.04
CA VAL A 517 3.59 -23.96 -7.31
C VAL A 517 2.64 -24.21 -8.47
N ILE A 518 2.61 -23.30 -9.43
CA ILE A 518 1.93 -23.50 -10.71
C ILE A 518 2.99 -23.77 -11.77
N ALA A 519 2.87 -24.90 -12.44
CA ALA A 519 3.81 -25.36 -13.44
C ALA A 519 3.07 -25.81 -14.71
N THR A 520 3.83 -26.01 -15.77
CA THR A 520 3.31 -26.51 -17.04
C THR A 520 4.23 -27.57 -17.63
N THR A 521 3.69 -28.38 -18.52
CA THR A 521 4.48 -29.29 -19.35
C THR A 521 4.95 -28.62 -20.65
N GLY A 522 6.03 -29.12 -21.25
CA GLY A 522 6.45 -28.70 -22.59
C GLY A 522 5.32 -28.86 -23.63
N GLY A 523 5.18 -27.86 -24.50
CA GLY A 523 4.10 -27.76 -25.49
C GLY A 523 2.92 -26.90 -25.05
N SER A 524 3.02 -26.23 -23.90
CA SER A 524 1.98 -25.39 -23.31
C SER A 524 2.06 -23.92 -23.76
N ALA A 525 2.25 -23.69 -25.07
CA ALA A 525 2.43 -22.34 -25.64
C ALA A 525 1.21 -21.41 -25.47
N GLY A 526 0.05 -21.92 -25.09
CA GLY A 526 -1.19 -21.19 -24.77
C GLY A 526 -1.50 -21.10 -23.27
N ALA A 527 -0.66 -21.62 -22.37
CA ALA A 527 -0.93 -21.57 -20.94
C ALA A 527 -0.77 -20.15 -20.39
N ILE A 528 -1.76 -19.66 -19.65
CA ILE A 528 -1.57 -18.58 -18.67
C ILE A 528 -1.40 -19.30 -17.32
N GLY A 529 -0.26 -19.16 -16.64
CA GLY A 529 -0.03 -19.87 -15.37
C GLY A 529 -1.11 -19.53 -14.34
N ILE A 530 -1.16 -18.27 -13.94
CA ILE A 530 -2.19 -17.73 -13.04
C ILE A 530 -2.90 -16.57 -13.73
N GLN A 531 -4.24 -16.58 -13.74
CA GLN A 531 -5.07 -15.43 -14.10
C GLN A 531 -5.88 -14.99 -12.88
N TRP A 532 -5.58 -13.79 -12.38
CA TRP A 532 -6.18 -13.20 -11.19
C TRP A 532 -7.23 -12.16 -11.57
N ASN A 533 -8.50 -12.52 -11.37
CA ASN A 533 -9.63 -11.66 -11.71
C ASN A 533 -10.32 -11.06 -10.50
N ILE A 534 -10.19 -11.70 -9.32
CA ILE A 534 -10.89 -11.29 -8.12
C ILE A 534 -10.40 -9.93 -7.61
N LYS A 535 -11.34 -9.06 -7.27
CA LYS A 535 -11.08 -7.84 -6.52
C LYS A 535 -11.07 -8.14 -5.03
N ALA A 536 -10.05 -7.69 -4.33
CA ALA A 536 -10.00 -7.78 -2.87
C ALA A 536 -11.17 -6.99 -2.25
N SER A 537 -11.93 -7.62 -1.35
CA SER A 537 -13.03 -6.95 -0.63
C SER A 537 -12.53 -5.87 0.34
N LYS A 538 -11.32 -6.06 0.86
CA LYS A 538 -10.52 -5.11 1.65
C LYS A 538 -9.04 -5.22 1.23
N GLN A 539 -8.24 -4.19 1.51
CA GLN A 539 -6.80 -4.21 1.22
C GLN A 539 -6.14 -5.47 1.82
N GLY A 540 -5.39 -6.20 1.00
CA GLY A 540 -4.74 -7.46 1.39
C GLY A 540 -5.65 -8.68 1.62
N SER A 541 -6.97 -8.56 1.49
CA SER A 541 -7.90 -9.70 1.66
C SER A 541 -7.86 -10.71 0.51
N ALA A 542 -7.35 -10.31 -0.65
CA ALA A 542 -7.03 -11.23 -1.74
C ALA A 542 -5.51 -11.18 -1.99
N GLY A 543 -4.83 -12.31 -1.96
CA GLY A 543 -3.37 -12.35 -2.09
C GLY A 543 -2.74 -13.73 -2.13
N MET A 544 -1.43 -13.74 -2.38
CA MET A 544 -0.58 -14.94 -2.43
C MET A 544 0.71 -14.73 -1.64
N TRP A 545 1.15 -15.75 -0.91
CA TRP A 545 2.39 -15.74 -0.12
C TRP A 545 3.16 -17.05 -0.31
N ASP A 546 4.44 -16.98 -0.70
CA ASP A 546 5.23 -18.18 -1.05
C ASP A 546 4.50 -19.02 -2.13
N VAL A 547 4.04 -18.34 -3.19
CA VAL A 547 3.41 -18.97 -4.36
C VAL A 547 4.23 -18.67 -5.59
N HIS A 548 4.66 -19.70 -6.31
CA HIS A 548 5.60 -19.54 -7.42
C HIS A 548 5.01 -20.12 -8.71
N VAL A 549 5.44 -19.56 -9.85
CA VAL A 549 5.17 -20.11 -11.17
C VAL A 549 6.49 -20.65 -11.72
N ARG A 550 6.60 -21.98 -11.88
CA ARG A 550 7.83 -22.66 -12.29
C ARG A 550 7.63 -23.34 -13.65
N LEU A 551 8.18 -22.74 -14.70
CA LEU A 551 7.93 -23.14 -16.09
C LEU A 551 9.12 -23.91 -16.68
N GLY A 552 9.12 -25.23 -16.48
CA GLY A 552 10.19 -26.13 -16.89
C GLY A 552 11.21 -26.41 -15.78
N GLY A 553 12.35 -27.01 -16.15
CA GLY A 553 13.52 -27.16 -15.28
C GLY A 553 13.32 -28.10 -14.09
N ALA A 554 12.28 -28.94 -14.13
CA ALA A 554 11.94 -29.86 -13.04
C ALA A 554 11.37 -31.16 -13.60
N LYS A 555 11.47 -32.24 -12.83
CA LYS A 555 10.90 -33.54 -13.17
C LYS A 555 9.38 -33.41 -13.41
N GLY A 556 8.89 -34.11 -14.43
CA GLY A 556 7.48 -34.06 -14.84
C GLY A 556 7.12 -32.96 -15.82
N THR A 557 7.89 -31.86 -15.89
CA THR A 557 7.61 -30.76 -16.83
C THR A 557 7.90 -31.12 -18.29
N ASN A 558 8.68 -32.18 -18.54
CA ASN A 558 9.16 -32.56 -19.86
C ASN A 558 10.04 -31.48 -20.56
N ILE A 559 10.41 -30.41 -19.85
CA ILE A 559 11.37 -29.37 -20.26
C ILE A 559 12.60 -29.54 -19.38
N ASN A 560 13.55 -30.35 -19.86
CA ASN A 560 14.73 -30.80 -19.14
C ASN A 560 15.93 -30.81 -20.10
N ALA A 561 17.13 -31.07 -19.58
CA ALA A 561 18.36 -31.05 -20.36
C ALA A 561 18.34 -31.97 -21.60
N ALA A 562 17.65 -33.12 -21.51
CA ALA A 562 17.56 -34.07 -22.61
C ALA A 562 16.59 -33.62 -23.72
N ASN A 563 15.47 -33.01 -23.35
CA ASN A 563 14.42 -32.63 -24.30
C ASN A 563 14.57 -31.21 -24.86
N CYS A 564 15.13 -30.32 -24.05
CA CYS A 564 15.22 -28.89 -24.31
C CYS A 564 16.64 -28.34 -24.08
N PRO A 565 17.68 -28.95 -24.71
CA PRO A 565 19.06 -28.47 -24.56
C PRO A 565 19.23 -27.06 -25.10
N THR A 566 20.31 -26.36 -24.73
CA THR A 566 20.62 -24.98 -25.17
C THR A 566 20.64 -24.75 -26.69
N SER A 567 20.72 -25.83 -27.49
CA SER A 567 20.65 -25.78 -28.96
C SER A 567 19.23 -25.85 -29.53
N THR A 568 18.20 -26.11 -28.72
CA THR A 568 16.83 -26.27 -29.23
C THR A 568 16.19 -24.93 -29.58
N THR A 569 15.42 -24.89 -30.65
CA THR A 569 14.52 -23.77 -31.00
C THR A 569 13.07 -24.25 -31.12
N ASN A 570 12.79 -25.46 -30.62
CA ASN A 570 11.54 -26.16 -30.83
C ASN A 570 10.42 -25.65 -29.91
N LEU A 571 9.25 -25.33 -30.49
CA LEU A 571 8.04 -24.98 -29.75
C LEU A 571 7.53 -26.07 -28.79
N LYS A 572 7.99 -27.32 -28.90
CA LYS A 572 7.75 -28.35 -27.87
C LYS A 572 8.34 -28.01 -26.51
N CYS A 573 9.32 -27.09 -26.47
CA CYS A 573 9.89 -26.53 -25.24
C CYS A 573 9.18 -25.23 -24.81
N ALA A 574 8.06 -24.87 -25.46
CA ALA A 574 7.21 -23.79 -24.98
C ALA A 574 6.53 -24.20 -23.68
N SER A 575 6.71 -23.37 -22.65
CA SER A 575 6.26 -23.62 -21.30
C SER A 575 5.00 -22.80 -20.99
N ALA A 576 4.89 -21.55 -21.45
CA ALA A 576 3.68 -20.74 -21.25
C ALA A 576 3.52 -19.61 -22.28
N PHE A 577 2.28 -19.14 -22.43
CA PHE A 577 1.95 -17.87 -23.06
C PHE A 577 2.20 -16.67 -22.14
N LEU A 578 1.87 -16.81 -20.85
CA LEU A 578 2.01 -15.77 -19.83
C LEU A 578 2.12 -16.43 -18.44
N GLY A 579 3.08 -16.02 -17.62
CA GLY A 579 3.26 -16.58 -16.28
C GLY A 579 2.12 -16.18 -15.32
N PHE A 580 1.89 -14.87 -15.17
CA PHE A 580 0.92 -14.33 -14.23
C PHE A 580 0.20 -13.11 -14.80
N HIS A 581 -1.14 -13.14 -14.82
CA HIS A 581 -1.99 -12.07 -15.32
C HIS A 581 -2.88 -11.52 -14.21
N ILE A 582 -2.62 -10.30 -13.77
CA ILE A 582 -3.52 -9.53 -12.91
C ILE A 582 -4.41 -8.70 -13.84
N THR A 583 -5.65 -9.15 -14.03
CA THR A 583 -6.54 -8.56 -15.01
C THR A 583 -7.08 -7.22 -14.52
N ARG A 584 -7.74 -6.47 -15.42
CA ARG A 584 -8.32 -5.16 -15.11
C ARG A 584 -9.25 -5.15 -13.89
N SER A 585 -9.99 -6.24 -13.64
CA SER A 585 -10.89 -6.35 -12.48
C SER A 585 -10.20 -6.82 -11.21
N GLY A 586 -9.03 -7.44 -11.33
CA GLY A 586 -8.34 -8.07 -10.21
C GLY A 586 -7.65 -7.06 -9.31
N SER A 587 -7.46 -7.37 -8.03
CA SER A 587 -6.60 -6.63 -7.11
C SER A 587 -6.05 -7.57 -6.04
N GLY A 588 -4.93 -7.24 -5.42
CA GLY A 588 -4.39 -8.14 -4.40
C GLY A 588 -2.99 -7.82 -3.89
N TYR A 589 -2.57 -8.63 -2.92
CA TYR A 589 -1.26 -8.58 -2.27
C TYR A 589 -0.44 -9.83 -2.58
N PHE A 590 0.68 -9.66 -3.26
CA PHE A 590 1.49 -10.76 -3.79
C PHE A 590 2.89 -10.67 -3.22
N GLU A 591 3.23 -11.59 -2.31
CA GLU A 591 4.47 -11.56 -1.55
C GLU A 591 5.30 -12.81 -1.75
N ASN A 592 6.60 -12.62 -1.99
CA ASN A 592 7.52 -13.70 -2.33
C ASN A 592 6.99 -14.57 -3.48
N VAL A 593 6.56 -13.92 -4.57
CA VAL A 593 6.09 -14.57 -5.79
C VAL A 593 7.21 -14.59 -6.82
N TRP A 594 7.58 -15.78 -7.25
CA TRP A 594 8.63 -15.98 -8.26
C TRP A 594 8.02 -16.60 -9.51
N VAL A 595 8.07 -15.88 -10.62
CA VAL A 595 7.62 -16.34 -11.94
C VAL A 595 8.86 -16.64 -12.77
N TRP A 596 9.29 -17.90 -12.71
CA TRP A 596 10.55 -18.35 -13.29
C TRP A 596 10.31 -19.22 -14.50
N ASN A 597 10.81 -18.79 -15.65
CA ASN A 597 10.94 -19.64 -16.82
C ASN A 597 12.33 -20.29 -16.84
N ALA A 598 12.38 -21.61 -16.76
CA ALA A 598 13.61 -22.31 -16.41
C ALA A 598 14.78 -22.04 -17.36
N ASP A 599 15.87 -21.50 -16.82
CA ASP A 599 17.15 -21.32 -17.52
C ASP A 599 18.09 -22.53 -17.37
N HIS A 600 17.86 -23.38 -16.36
CA HIS A 600 18.57 -24.64 -16.13
C HIS A 600 17.65 -25.73 -15.55
N ASP A 601 18.13 -26.98 -15.56
CA ASP A 601 17.42 -28.16 -15.06
C ASP A 601 17.83 -28.48 -13.61
N LEU A 602 16.89 -28.29 -12.67
CA LEU A 602 17.10 -28.48 -11.22
C LEU A 602 17.16 -29.95 -10.78
N ASP A 603 16.76 -30.89 -11.65
CA ASP A 603 16.81 -32.33 -11.35
C ASP A 603 17.87 -33.06 -12.18
N ASP A 604 18.68 -32.31 -12.95
CA ASP A 604 19.87 -32.81 -13.65
C ASP A 604 21.10 -32.75 -12.73
N PRO A 605 21.86 -33.84 -12.53
CA PRO A 605 23.05 -33.82 -11.68
C PRO A 605 24.13 -32.80 -12.10
N ALA A 606 24.18 -32.44 -13.39
CA ALA A 606 25.09 -31.42 -13.89
C ALA A 606 24.51 -30.00 -13.78
N GLU A 607 23.22 -29.84 -13.46
CA GLU A 607 22.49 -28.58 -13.46
C GLU A 607 22.60 -27.86 -14.81
N SER A 608 22.40 -28.62 -15.88
CA SER A 608 22.60 -28.17 -17.24
C SER A 608 21.64 -27.03 -17.60
N LYS A 609 22.16 -26.02 -18.29
CA LYS A 609 21.35 -24.95 -18.91
C LYS A 609 20.41 -25.53 -19.96
N ILE A 610 19.21 -24.95 -20.09
CA ILE A 610 18.16 -25.39 -21.01
C ILE A 610 17.52 -24.21 -21.75
N ASN A 611 16.81 -24.50 -22.83
CA ASN A 611 15.93 -23.53 -23.50
C ASN A 611 14.47 -23.86 -23.17
N SER A 612 13.89 -23.15 -22.21
CA SER A 612 12.45 -23.10 -21.96
C SER A 612 11.88 -21.83 -22.58
N PHE A 613 10.77 -21.90 -23.33
CA PHE A 613 10.18 -20.73 -23.98
C PHE A 613 8.86 -20.32 -23.31
N SER A 614 8.88 -19.21 -22.57
CA SER A 614 7.67 -18.52 -22.09
C SER A 614 7.58 -17.13 -22.69
N ALA A 615 6.44 -16.72 -23.22
CA ALA A 615 6.37 -15.44 -23.93
C ALA A 615 6.46 -14.24 -22.97
N ARG A 616 5.76 -14.29 -21.84
CA ARG A 616 5.53 -13.15 -20.95
C ARG A 616 5.61 -13.58 -19.49
N GLY A 617 6.14 -12.72 -18.63
CA GLY A 617 6.22 -12.95 -17.19
C GLY A 617 4.95 -12.53 -16.45
N ILE A 618 4.96 -11.32 -15.91
CA ILE A 618 3.88 -10.74 -15.11
C ILE A 618 3.24 -9.59 -15.89
N LEU A 619 1.93 -9.69 -16.13
CA LEU A 619 1.11 -8.63 -16.72
C LEU A 619 0.16 -8.05 -15.67
N VAL A 620 0.21 -6.74 -15.48
CA VAL A 620 -0.71 -6.01 -14.61
C VAL A 620 -1.53 -5.05 -15.45
N GLU A 621 -2.85 -5.23 -15.42
CA GLU A 621 -3.84 -4.33 -16.04
C GLU A 621 -4.84 -3.78 -15.02
N SER A 622 -4.69 -4.16 -13.75
CA SER A 622 -5.56 -3.73 -12.66
C SER A 622 -5.60 -2.21 -12.57
N THR A 623 -6.80 -1.68 -12.36
CA THR A 623 -7.00 -0.27 -11.99
C THR A 623 -7.22 -0.08 -10.48
N ALA A 624 -7.17 -1.16 -9.70
CA ALA A 624 -7.30 -1.17 -8.25
C ALA A 624 -5.94 -1.48 -7.60
N ALA A 625 -5.87 -1.37 -6.27
CA ALA A 625 -4.63 -1.54 -5.53
C ALA A 625 -3.97 -2.92 -5.74
N VAL A 626 -2.74 -2.92 -6.25
CA VAL A 626 -1.89 -4.11 -6.39
C VAL A 626 -0.59 -3.89 -5.64
N PHE A 627 -0.20 -4.90 -4.85
CA PHE A 627 1.08 -4.93 -4.15
C PHE A 627 1.92 -6.10 -4.65
N LEU A 628 3.09 -5.82 -5.21
CA LEU A 628 4.09 -6.80 -5.64
C LEU A 628 5.29 -6.72 -4.69
N VAL A 629 5.30 -7.52 -3.64
CA VAL A 629 6.27 -7.43 -2.53
C VAL A 629 7.33 -8.51 -2.66
N GLY A 630 8.58 -8.12 -2.96
CA GLY A 630 9.68 -9.06 -3.19
C GLY A 630 9.38 -10.07 -4.29
N THR A 631 8.81 -9.62 -5.41
CA THR A 631 8.49 -10.48 -6.55
C THR A 631 9.64 -10.53 -7.54
N ALA A 632 9.79 -11.66 -8.23
CA ALA A 632 10.73 -11.81 -9.34
C ALA A 632 10.04 -12.43 -10.56
N SER A 633 10.45 -12.01 -11.75
CA SER A 633 9.96 -12.53 -13.03
C SER A 633 11.13 -12.65 -14.00
N GLU A 634 11.39 -13.84 -14.53
CA GLU A 634 12.66 -14.12 -15.18
C GLU A 634 12.54 -15.01 -16.42
N HIS A 635 13.39 -14.69 -17.40
CA HIS A 635 13.66 -15.47 -18.61
C HIS A 635 12.47 -15.64 -19.56
N HIS A 636 11.56 -14.67 -19.59
CA HIS A 636 10.46 -14.59 -20.56
C HIS A 636 10.89 -13.84 -21.83
N VAL A 637 10.37 -14.24 -22.98
CA VAL A 637 10.86 -13.82 -24.32
C VAL A 637 10.52 -12.37 -24.69
N ILE A 638 9.39 -11.83 -24.21
CA ILE A 638 8.92 -10.48 -24.59
C ILE A 638 9.20 -9.49 -23.46
N TYR A 639 8.66 -9.76 -22.27
CA TYR A 639 8.87 -8.94 -21.08
C TYR A 639 8.81 -9.78 -19.82
N GLN A 640 9.51 -9.30 -18.77
CA GLN A 640 9.40 -9.86 -17.44
C GLN A 640 8.24 -9.24 -16.66
N TYR A 641 8.08 -7.92 -16.72
CA TYR A 641 6.92 -7.19 -16.20
C TYR A 641 6.32 -6.26 -17.27
N ALA A 642 5.00 -6.23 -17.36
CA ALA A 642 4.26 -5.22 -18.10
C ALA A 642 3.15 -4.61 -17.25
N PHE A 643 3.10 -3.29 -17.20
CA PHE A 643 2.03 -2.49 -16.62
C PHE A 643 1.29 -1.82 -17.77
N ASN A 644 0.11 -2.33 -18.12
CA ASN A 644 -0.62 -1.90 -19.30
C ASN A 644 -1.99 -1.37 -18.89
N LYS A 645 -2.21 -0.06 -19.04
CA LYS A 645 -3.43 0.61 -18.58
C LYS A 645 -3.70 0.40 -17.08
N ALA A 646 -2.64 0.12 -16.31
CA ALA A 646 -2.72 -0.17 -14.89
C ALA A 646 -2.78 1.11 -14.06
N ARG A 647 -3.35 1.02 -12.86
CA ARG A 647 -3.35 2.10 -11.86
C ARG A 647 -3.21 1.57 -10.45
N ASN A 648 -2.62 2.36 -9.56
CA ASN A 648 -2.48 2.06 -8.13
C ASN A 648 -1.64 0.80 -7.89
N VAL A 649 -0.38 0.84 -8.31
CA VAL A 649 0.54 -0.29 -8.11
C VAL A 649 1.70 0.13 -7.22
N TRP A 650 1.91 -0.65 -6.16
CA TRP A 650 3.16 -0.63 -5.39
C TRP A 650 3.94 -1.92 -5.69
N ALA A 651 5.19 -1.80 -6.09
CA ALA A 651 6.05 -2.93 -6.37
C ALA A 651 7.42 -2.73 -5.74
N GLY A 652 7.92 -3.65 -4.91
CA GLY A 652 9.18 -3.43 -4.22
C GLY A 652 9.72 -4.64 -3.44
N LEU A 653 11.00 -5.00 -3.57
CA LEU A 653 11.79 -4.82 -4.80
C LEU A 653 11.26 -5.79 -5.87
N ILE A 654 11.29 -5.37 -7.14
CA ILE A 654 11.10 -6.28 -8.29
C ILE A 654 12.45 -6.72 -8.84
N GLN A 655 12.54 -7.97 -9.31
CA GLN A 655 13.78 -8.48 -9.91
C GLN A 655 13.52 -9.16 -11.25
N THR A 656 14.43 -8.98 -12.22
CA THR A 656 14.33 -9.63 -13.54
C THR A 656 15.66 -10.12 -14.12
N GLU A 657 15.61 -11.21 -14.88
CA GLU A 657 16.68 -11.63 -15.79
C GLU A 657 16.18 -11.87 -17.22
N THR A 658 16.96 -11.46 -18.22
CA THR A 658 16.72 -11.79 -19.63
C THR A 658 17.03 -13.28 -19.91
N PRO A 659 16.26 -13.99 -20.75
CA PRO A 659 16.57 -15.39 -21.09
C PRO A 659 17.94 -15.53 -21.75
N TYR A 660 18.73 -16.52 -21.32
CA TYR A 660 20.15 -16.61 -21.66
C TYR A 660 20.44 -16.86 -23.13
N PHE A 661 19.47 -17.40 -23.86
CA PHE A 661 19.57 -17.68 -25.29
C PHE A 661 19.41 -16.42 -26.15
N HIS A 662 18.81 -15.35 -25.64
CA HIS A 662 18.67 -14.10 -26.40
C HIS A 662 20.03 -13.55 -26.87
N PRO A 663 20.09 -12.97 -28.08
CA PRO A 663 18.97 -12.64 -28.97
C PRO A 663 18.57 -13.77 -29.96
N THR A 664 18.92 -15.04 -29.68
CA THR A 664 18.67 -16.17 -30.60
C THR A 664 17.71 -17.21 -29.98
N PRO A 665 16.53 -17.48 -30.58
CA PRO A 665 15.98 -16.82 -31.76
C PRO A 665 15.58 -15.37 -31.46
N GLN A 666 15.46 -14.55 -32.51
CA GLN A 666 15.09 -13.14 -32.39
C GLN A 666 13.70 -13.02 -31.75
N PRO A 667 13.54 -12.31 -30.63
CA PRO A 667 12.24 -12.03 -30.02
C PRO A 667 11.29 -11.33 -31.02
N PRO A 668 9.98 -11.62 -31.02
CA PRO A 668 9.25 -12.43 -30.03
C PRO A 668 9.29 -13.95 -30.26
N ALA A 669 10.07 -14.45 -31.24
CA ALA A 669 10.07 -15.87 -31.57
C ALA A 669 10.42 -16.74 -30.35
N PRO A 670 9.74 -17.88 -30.15
CA PRO A 670 8.82 -18.53 -31.10
C PRO A 670 7.34 -18.10 -30.96
N PHE A 671 7.06 -17.02 -30.23
CA PHE A 671 5.73 -16.45 -30.05
C PHE A 671 5.46 -15.31 -31.04
N SER A 672 4.20 -14.88 -31.12
CA SER A 672 3.78 -13.67 -31.82
C SER A 672 3.43 -12.53 -30.86
N ILE A 673 3.69 -11.29 -31.29
CA ILE A 673 3.18 -10.09 -30.60
C ILE A 673 1.64 -10.15 -30.55
N ASN A 674 1.09 -9.79 -29.39
CA ASN A 674 -0.32 -9.64 -29.12
C ASN A 674 -0.55 -8.43 -28.21
N SER A 675 -1.03 -7.33 -28.79
CA SER A 675 -1.26 -6.06 -28.07
C SER A 675 -2.30 -6.16 -26.95
N ASN A 676 -3.16 -7.20 -26.94
CA ASN A 676 -4.10 -7.45 -25.85
C ASN A 676 -3.41 -7.86 -24.53
N TYR A 677 -2.11 -8.18 -24.58
CA TYR A 677 -1.34 -8.60 -23.41
C TYR A 677 -0.17 -7.66 -23.11
N GLY A 678 -0.30 -6.38 -23.44
CA GLY A 678 0.69 -5.36 -23.09
C GLY A 678 2.04 -5.50 -23.81
N ASP A 679 2.07 -6.22 -24.94
CA ASP A 679 3.31 -6.36 -25.70
C ASP A 679 3.75 -5.02 -26.29
N PRO A 680 5.03 -4.64 -26.13
CA PRO A 680 5.55 -3.43 -26.76
C PRO A 680 5.53 -3.56 -28.29
N PRO A 681 5.16 -2.49 -29.02
CA PRO A 681 5.18 -2.52 -30.47
C PRO A 681 6.62 -2.51 -31.01
N GLY A 682 6.80 -2.99 -32.24
CA GLY A 682 8.07 -2.93 -32.95
C GLY A 682 8.97 -4.16 -32.74
N THR A 683 10.24 -4.01 -33.10
CA THR A 683 11.26 -5.06 -33.03
C THR A 683 12.25 -4.78 -31.92
N PHE A 684 12.57 -5.79 -31.11
CA PHE A 684 13.57 -5.72 -30.05
C PHE A 684 14.45 -6.99 -30.11
N SER A 685 15.70 -6.87 -29.67
CA SER A 685 16.69 -7.97 -29.67
C SER A 685 16.59 -8.86 -28.43
N ASP A 686 16.13 -8.29 -27.32
CA ASP A 686 16.12 -8.92 -26.02
C ASP A 686 14.81 -8.58 -25.31
N ALA A 687 14.47 -9.37 -24.29
CA ALA A 687 13.27 -9.13 -23.54
C ALA A 687 13.39 -7.84 -22.73
N TRP A 688 12.28 -7.15 -22.55
CA TRP A 688 12.20 -6.03 -21.63
C TRP A 688 12.18 -6.53 -20.19
N GLY A 689 12.94 -5.88 -19.30
CA GLY A 689 12.78 -6.07 -17.87
C GLY A 689 11.40 -5.58 -17.43
N VAL A 690 11.09 -4.32 -17.77
CA VAL A 690 9.82 -3.67 -17.42
C VAL A 690 9.31 -2.85 -18.61
N VAL A 691 8.00 -2.96 -18.89
CA VAL A 691 7.28 -2.11 -19.85
C VAL A 691 6.12 -1.42 -19.12
N ILE A 692 6.01 -0.10 -19.23
CA ILE A 692 4.90 0.69 -18.67
C ILE A 692 4.22 1.44 -19.81
N THR A 693 2.97 1.10 -20.09
CA THR A 693 2.17 1.68 -21.17
C THR A 693 0.82 2.15 -20.67
N LEU A 694 0.44 3.37 -21.04
CA LEU A 694 -0.87 3.99 -20.75
C LEU A 694 -1.28 3.89 -19.26
N SER A 695 -0.33 3.87 -18.34
CA SER A 695 -0.56 3.57 -16.92
C SER A 695 -0.39 4.81 -16.04
N SER A 696 -0.99 4.81 -14.85
CA SER A 696 -0.73 5.87 -13.86
C SER A 696 -0.52 5.32 -12.46
N ASP A 697 0.03 6.13 -11.55
CA ASP A 697 0.16 5.76 -10.14
C ASP A 697 0.91 4.42 -9.95
N ILE A 698 2.05 4.31 -10.64
CA ILE A 698 2.92 3.14 -10.62
C ILE A 698 4.17 3.49 -9.84
N PHE A 699 4.33 2.85 -8.68
CA PHE A 699 5.42 3.11 -7.75
C PHE A 699 6.29 1.86 -7.59
N ILE A 700 7.53 1.94 -8.07
CA ILE A 700 8.50 0.86 -7.98
C ILE A 700 9.55 1.23 -6.94
N TYR A 701 9.51 0.58 -5.78
CA TYR A 701 10.43 0.75 -4.65
C TYR A 701 11.52 -0.32 -4.70
N GLY A 702 12.57 -0.01 -5.46
CA GLY A 702 13.67 -0.91 -5.76
C GLY A 702 13.36 -1.78 -6.98
N ALA A 703 14.30 -1.82 -7.91
CA ALA A 703 14.26 -2.73 -9.06
C ALA A 703 15.67 -3.25 -9.38
N GLY A 704 15.83 -4.57 -9.52
CA GLY A 704 17.05 -5.20 -10.00
C GLY A 704 16.82 -5.86 -11.36
N LEU A 705 17.24 -5.22 -12.46
CA LEU A 705 16.93 -5.66 -13.81
C LEU A 705 18.18 -6.06 -14.60
N TYR A 706 18.36 -7.35 -14.90
CA TYR A 706 19.65 -7.90 -15.30
C TYR A 706 19.65 -8.59 -16.67
N SER A 707 20.79 -8.48 -17.33
CA SER A 707 21.11 -9.15 -18.59
C SER A 707 22.54 -9.65 -18.54
N PHE A 708 22.71 -10.97 -18.54
CA PHE A 708 24.02 -11.60 -18.31
C PHE A 708 24.63 -12.26 -19.54
N PHE A 709 23.87 -12.42 -20.61
CA PHE A 709 24.26 -13.26 -21.74
C PHE A 709 23.91 -12.63 -23.08
N LYS A 710 24.71 -13.00 -24.09
CA LYS A 710 24.33 -12.99 -25.51
C LYS A 710 24.53 -14.39 -26.05
N THR A 711 23.43 -15.12 -26.29
CA THR A 711 23.44 -16.51 -26.76
C THR A 711 24.39 -17.37 -25.91
N TYR A 712 24.15 -17.36 -24.60
CA TYR A 712 24.94 -18.05 -23.57
C TYR A 712 26.40 -17.60 -23.36
N SER A 713 26.94 -16.66 -24.14
CA SER A 713 28.23 -16.02 -23.84
C SER A 713 28.08 -14.86 -22.85
N GLN A 714 29.03 -14.73 -21.92
CA GLN A 714 29.12 -13.61 -20.97
C GLN A 714 30.17 -12.56 -21.36
N ASP A 715 30.72 -12.60 -22.58
CA ASP A 715 31.74 -11.63 -23.05
C ASP A 715 31.24 -10.17 -23.04
N CYS A 716 29.90 -10.00 -23.03
CA CYS A 716 29.23 -8.71 -22.90
C CYS A 716 29.23 -8.15 -21.47
N VAL A 717 29.39 -8.97 -20.43
CA VAL A 717 29.27 -8.56 -19.02
C VAL A 717 30.36 -7.55 -18.64
N PRO A 718 31.66 -7.77 -18.93
CA PRO A 718 32.70 -6.77 -18.65
C PRO A 718 32.46 -5.44 -19.38
N ASN A 719 31.83 -5.49 -20.55
CA ASN A 719 31.51 -4.32 -21.38
C ASN A 719 30.15 -3.69 -21.04
N ARG A 720 29.36 -4.32 -20.16
CA ARG A 720 28.03 -3.88 -19.71
C ARG A 720 27.04 -3.63 -20.85
N ASN A 721 27.09 -4.45 -21.90
CA ASN A 721 26.34 -4.26 -23.14
C ASN A 721 25.69 -5.57 -23.64
N CYS A 722 25.25 -6.42 -22.72
CA CYS A 722 24.53 -7.67 -23.01
C CYS A 722 23.20 -7.42 -23.72
N GLN A 723 22.51 -6.32 -23.40
CA GLN A 723 21.39 -5.82 -24.19
C GLN A 723 21.38 -4.30 -24.29
N ASP A 724 20.60 -3.77 -25.23
CA ASP A 724 20.55 -2.33 -25.47
C ASP A 724 19.63 -1.60 -24.50
N ASN A 725 18.41 -2.09 -24.27
CA ASN A 725 17.39 -1.41 -23.46
C ASN A 725 16.80 -2.35 -22.40
N MET A 726 16.51 -1.85 -21.21
CA MET A 726 16.00 -2.66 -20.09
C MET A 726 14.58 -2.28 -19.64
N LEU A 727 14.31 -0.99 -19.48
CA LEU A 727 13.02 -0.48 -19.04
C LEU A 727 12.45 0.51 -20.06
N LEU A 728 11.17 0.35 -20.41
CA LEU A 728 10.43 1.24 -21.31
C LEU A 728 9.21 1.86 -20.61
N ILE A 729 9.06 3.17 -20.73
CA ILE A 729 7.88 3.91 -20.31
C ILE A 729 7.39 4.75 -21.49
N ASP A 730 6.10 4.66 -21.83
CA ASP A 730 5.53 5.49 -22.89
C ASP A 730 5.26 6.94 -22.41
N GLN A 731 5.02 7.85 -23.35
CA GLN A 731 4.77 9.26 -23.04
C GLN A 731 3.41 9.47 -22.35
N GLN A 732 2.47 8.57 -22.58
CA GLN A 732 1.10 8.65 -22.10
C GLN A 732 0.95 8.20 -20.64
N SER A 733 1.94 7.52 -20.08
CA SER A 733 1.98 7.16 -18.67
C SER A 733 2.34 8.38 -17.81
N ALA A 734 1.65 8.53 -16.68
CA ALA A 734 1.77 9.67 -15.77
C ALA A 734 1.91 9.19 -14.33
N ASP A 735 2.47 9.99 -13.42
CA ASP A 735 2.62 9.62 -12.00
C ASP A 735 3.33 8.27 -11.81
N VAL A 736 4.38 8.04 -12.60
CA VAL A 736 5.26 6.87 -12.45
C VAL A 736 6.50 7.32 -11.71
N ALA A 737 6.81 6.64 -10.60
CA ALA A 737 8.00 6.85 -9.81
C ALA A 737 8.76 5.54 -9.62
N ILE A 738 10.06 5.59 -9.84
CA ILE A 738 10.97 4.46 -9.67
C ILE A 738 12.08 4.89 -8.72
N PHE A 739 12.07 4.31 -7.53
CA PHE A 739 13.09 4.49 -6.52
C PHE A 739 14.11 3.36 -6.65
N GLN A 740 15.40 3.69 -6.70
CA GLN A 740 16.50 2.73 -6.78
C GLN A 740 16.34 1.69 -7.92
N LEU A 741 16.40 2.16 -9.17
CA LEU A 741 16.52 1.30 -10.36
C LEU A 741 17.97 0.88 -10.55
N THR A 742 18.26 -0.39 -10.29
CA THR A 742 19.55 -1.01 -10.55
C THR A 742 19.46 -1.91 -11.78
N THR A 743 20.39 -1.76 -12.74
CA THR A 743 20.49 -2.65 -13.89
C THR A 743 21.90 -3.22 -14.09
N ALA A 744 21.98 -4.41 -14.66
CA ALA A 744 23.23 -5.06 -15.04
C ALA A 744 23.20 -5.48 -16.52
N GLY A 745 24.28 -5.20 -17.25
CA GLY A 745 24.44 -5.61 -18.66
C GLY A 745 23.56 -4.89 -19.68
N ALA A 746 22.80 -3.85 -19.32
CA ALA A 746 22.03 -3.05 -20.27
C ALA A 746 22.69 -1.68 -20.53
N THR A 747 22.83 -1.28 -21.79
CA THR A 747 23.38 0.05 -22.14
C THR A 747 22.46 1.18 -21.70
N ASN A 748 21.16 1.08 -22.03
CA ASN A 748 20.11 2.01 -21.64
C ASN A 748 19.31 1.38 -20.50
N MET A 749 19.46 1.94 -19.30
CA MET A 749 18.75 1.48 -18.11
C MET A 749 17.26 1.78 -18.22
N LEU A 750 16.92 2.99 -18.66
CA LEU A 750 15.55 3.48 -18.80
C LEU A 750 15.41 4.27 -20.10
N SER A 751 14.37 3.93 -20.86
CA SER A 751 13.90 4.67 -22.02
C SER A 751 12.51 5.25 -21.75
N TYR A 752 12.33 6.54 -21.99
CA TYR A 752 11.05 7.23 -21.91
C TYR A 752 10.66 7.71 -23.31
N ASN A 753 9.47 7.32 -23.78
CA ASN A 753 8.99 7.59 -25.13
C ASN A 753 9.97 7.14 -26.23
N ASN A 754 10.50 5.92 -26.10
CA ASN A 754 11.52 5.36 -27.00
C ASN A 754 12.84 6.15 -27.09
N VAL A 755 13.08 7.09 -26.17
CA VAL A 755 14.34 7.82 -26.05
C VAL A 755 15.06 7.35 -24.80
N SER A 756 16.32 6.96 -24.94
CA SER A 756 17.18 6.61 -23.79
C SER A 756 17.37 7.83 -22.90
N VAL A 757 16.96 7.69 -21.63
CA VAL A 757 17.01 8.76 -20.61
C VAL A 757 18.12 8.52 -19.61
N ALA A 758 18.22 7.29 -19.10
CA ALA A 758 19.26 6.91 -18.15
C ALA A 758 20.14 5.82 -18.76
N LYS A 759 21.43 6.12 -18.91
CA LYS A 759 22.44 5.19 -19.43
C LYS A 759 23.23 4.56 -18.29
N GLN A 760 23.77 3.37 -18.51
CA GLN A 760 24.58 2.67 -17.50
C GLN A 760 25.88 3.42 -17.17
N ALA A 761 26.51 4.02 -18.18
CA ALA A 761 27.77 4.75 -18.06
C ALA A 761 27.67 5.97 -17.12
N ASP A 762 26.45 6.50 -16.99
CA ASP A 762 26.13 7.63 -16.12
C ASP A 762 25.92 7.26 -14.65
N ASN A 763 25.78 5.97 -14.36
CA ASN A 763 25.19 5.44 -13.13
C ASN A 763 25.97 4.22 -12.58
N ILE A 764 27.23 4.02 -12.96
CA ILE A 764 28.05 2.88 -12.49
C ILE A 764 28.11 2.85 -10.97
N ASN A 765 27.90 1.67 -10.37
CA ASN A 765 27.77 1.53 -8.93
C ASN A 765 28.22 0.14 -8.43
N GLY A 766 29.46 -0.22 -8.75
CA GLY A 766 30.02 -1.54 -8.52
C GLY A 766 29.88 -2.41 -9.77
N PHE A 767 29.37 -3.61 -9.64
CA PHE A 767 29.05 -4.53 -10.73
C PHE A 767 27.86 -4.04 -11.55
N ALA A 768 26.81 -3.55 -10.90
CA ALA A 768 25.64 -2.99 -11.56
C ALA A 768 25.75 -1.47 -11.80
N SER A 769 24.70 -0.87 -12.32
CA SER A 769 24.51 0.58 -12.43
C SER A 769 23.20 0.97 -11.76
N THR A 770 23.12 2.10 -11.06
CA THR A 770 21.95 2.48 -10.25
C THR A 770 21.50 3.92 -10.52
N VAL A 771 20.23 4.06 -10.89
CA VAL A 771 19.48 5.32 -10.84
C VAL A 771 18.78 5.38 -9.48
N THR A 772 19.11 6.39 -8.67
CA THR A 772 18.60 6.53 -7.30
C THR A 772 17.11 6.90 -7.28
N PHE A 773 16.67 7.76 -8.20
CA PHE A 773 15.26 8.09 -8.36
C PHE A 773 14.98 8.50 -9.81
N TRP A 774 13.83 8.10 -10.33
CA TRP A 774 13.27 8.58 -11.58
C TRP A 774 11.78 8.84 -11.41
N GLU A 775 11.29 9.96 -11.94
CA GLU A 775 9.84 10.23 -12.08
C GLU A 775 9.51 10.72 -13.49
N THR A 776 8.26 10.53 -13.93
CA THR A 776 7.72 11.19 -15.12
C THR A 776 7.81 12.71 -14.96
N SER A 777 8.37 13.42 -15.94
CA SER A 777 8.34 14.88 -15.92
C SER A 777 6.89 15.35 -16.01
N HIS A 778 6.50 16.25 -15.11
CA HIS A 778 5.32 17.09 -15.28
C HIS A 778 5.59 18.11 -16.41
N SER A 779 5.73 17.65 -17.65
CA SER A 779 5.58 18.51 -18.82
C SER A 779 4.08 18.67 -19.05
N VAL A 780 3.47 19.72 -18.50
CA VAL A 780 2.38 20.35 -19.24
C VAL A 780 3.00 20.72 -20.59
N PRO A 781 2.54 20.18 -21.73
CA PRO A 781 3.10 20.55 -23.02
C PRO A 781 3.03 22.08 -23.17
N GLN A 782 4.18 22.74 -23.10
CA GLN A 782 4.27 24.15 -23.47
C GLN A 782 4.02 24.23 -24.97
N GLY A 783 2.77 24.49 -25.34
CA GLY A 783 2.35 24.61 -26.72
C GLY A 783 1.06 23.91 -27.08
N GLN A 784 0.06 23.86 -26.19
CA GLN A 784 -1.35 24.11 -26.49
C GLN A 784 -2.12 24.16 -25.15
N CYS A 785 -2.78 25.29 -24.89
CA CYS A 785 -3.41 25.72 -23.62
C CYS A 785 -2.43 26.15 -22.51
N GLY A 786 -1.83 27.33 -22.66
CA GLY A 786 -1.05 27.97 -21.61
C GLY A 786 -1.92 28.73 -20.59
N VAL A 787 -1.79 28.39 -19.31
CA VAL A 787 -1.69 29.37 -18.22
C VAL A 787 -0.63 28.85 -17.23
N ALA A 788 0.54 29.49 -17.22
CA ALA A 788 1.69 29.11 -16.40
C ALA A 788 1.45 29.38 -14.90
N ARG A 789 1.87 28.47 -14.00
CA ARG A 789 2.12 28.80 -12.59
C ARG A 789 3.62 28.94 -12.34
N ARG A 790 4.03 30.15 -11.96
CA ARG A 790 5.39 30.46 -11.49
C ARG A 790 5.65 29.77 -10.15
N ALA A 791 6.86 29.25 -10.03
CA ALA A 791 7.51 28.90 -8.78
C ALA A 791 7.62 30.12 -7.84
N LEU A 792 7.40 29.89 -6.54
CA LEU A 792 7.86 30.76 -5.47
C LEU A 792 8.82 29.94 -4.60
N GLU A 793 10.11 30.26 -4.69
CA GLU A 793 11.15 29.80 -3.76
C GLU A 793 10.95 30.46 -2.38
N PRO A 794 11.27 29.78 -1.26
CA PRO A 794 11.24 30.37 0.06
C PRO A 794 12.60 30.99 0.44
N TYR A 795 12.58 32.26 0.86
CA TYR A 795 13.69 32.90 1.57
C TYR A 795 13.69 32.49 3.06
N ASN A 796 14.90 32.37 3.59
CA ASN A 796 15.36 31.86 4.88
C ASN A 796 14.67 32.29 6.21
N ALA A 797 14.64 31.29 7.13
CA ALA A 797 14.95 31.30 8.59
C ALA A 797 13.88 31.72 9.64
N PRO A 798 13.96 31.24 10.91
CA PRO A 798 14.35 29.91 11.42
C PRO A 798 13.43 29.35 12.58
N ILE A 799 13.38 28.02 12.69
CA ILE A 799 13.32 27.13 13.88
C ILE A 799 12.82 27.71 15.23
N ILE A 800 11.77 27.11 15.82
CA ILE A 800 11.81 26.47 17.17
C ILE A 800 10.92 25.21 17.18
N LEU A 801 11.56 24.06 17.39
CA LEU A 801 11.00 22.75 17.72
C LEU A 801 10.53 22.72 19.20
N ARG A 802 9.42 22.02 19.50
CA ARG A 802 9.36 21.11 20.66
C ARG A 802 8.31 20.02 20.49
N ARG A 803 8.74 18.83 20.93
CA ARG A 803 8.23 17.46 20.77
C ARG A 803 6.81 17.23 21.33
N PHE A 804 6.11 16.27 20.74
CA PHE A 804 5.15 15.41 21.42
C PHE A 804 5.47 13.95 21.10
N ASP A 805 5.65 13.13 22.13
CA ASP A 805 5.45 11.68 22.05
C ASP A 805 4.07 11.38 22.64
N LEU A 806 3.27 10.69 21.82
CA LEU A 806 2.34 9.59 22.12
C LEU A 806 1.56 9.62 23.44
N LEU A 807 0.23 9.74 23.35
CA LEU A 807 -0.72 8.64 23.61
C LEU A 807 -2.18 9.07 23.36
N THR A 808 -2.87 8.24 22.55
CA THR A 808 -4.32 7.90 22.55
C THR A 808 -5.34 9.02 22.31
N ARG A 809 -6.01 9.05 21.14
CA ARG A 809 -7.27 8.36 20.73
C ARG A 809 -8.37 9.43 20.62
N GLN A 810 -9.01 9.57 19.45
CA GLN A 810 -10.42 9.16 19.22
C GLN A 810 -11.32 9.44 20.44
N SER A 811 -12.41 10.21 20.38
CA SER A 811 -13.37 10.47 19.30
C SER A 811 -14.57 11.18 19.94
N GLU A 812 -15.28 12.07 19.21
CA GLU A 812 -16.77 12.25 19.22
C GLU A 812 -17.43 12.70 20.57
N ASP A 813 -18.55 13.42 20.72
CA ASP A 813 -19.54 14.16 19.92
C ASP A 813 -20.57 14.74 20.95
N TYR A 814 -21.48 15.65 20.52
CA TYR A 814 -22.94 15.71 20.83
C TYR A 814 -23.64 16.79 21.75
N LEU A 815 -24.50 17.60 21.10
CA LEU A 815 -25.95 17.92 21.37
C LEU A 815 -26.38 18.87 22.54
N TYR A 816 -27.51 19.63 22.58
CA TYR A 816 -28.88 19.54 22.03
C TYR A 816 -29.61 20.93 22.19
N PHE A 817 -30.24 21.50 21.14
CA PHE A 817 -31.55 22.18 21.22
C PHE A 817 -32.37 21.63 20.06
N TRP A 818 -33.48 20.95 20.36
CA TRP A 818 -34.41 20.40 19.38
C TRP A 818 -35.80 20.97 19.62
N ASN A 819 -36.46 21.39 18.54
CA ASN A 819 -37.72 20.82 18.03
C ASN A 819 -38.27 21.73 16.89
N THR A 820 -37.83 21.60 15.63
CA THR A 820 -38.38 20.76 14.53
C THR A 820 -39.85 21.04 14.14
N PRO A 821 -40.16 21.16 12.82
CA PRO A 821 -40.21 19.94 12.02
C PRO A 821 -39.20 19.87 10.88
N ALA A 822 -38.58 18.68 10.87
CA ALA A 822 -38.08 17.93 9.74
C ALA A 822 -36.93 18.56 8.95
N ARG A 823 -35.72 18.01 9.06
CA ARG A 823 -35.35 16.91 8.13
C ARG A 823 -35.83 17.32 6.73
N ILE A 824 -34.94 17.85 5.89
CA ILE A 824 -34.78 17.10 4.63
C ILE A 824 -34.44 15.73 5.17
N ASP A 825 -35.44 14.85 5.21
CA ASP A 825 -35.28 13.51 5.74
C ASP A 825 -34.11 12.95 4.96
N THR A 826 -32.94 12.91 5.60
CA THR A 826 -31.82 12.12 5.13
C THR A 826 -32.35 10.71 4.91
N GLU A 827 -33.31 10.26 5.72
CA GLU A 827 -34.12 9.08 5.50
C GLU A 827 -34.81 8.91 4.13
N LEU A 828 -35.16 9.99 3.40
CA LEU A 828 -35.78 9.92 2.07
C LEU A 828 -34.75 9.87 0.91
N MET A 829 -33.53 10.39 1.12
CA MET A 829 -32.45 10.42 0.12
C MET A 829 -31.33 9.39 0.37
N VAL A 830 -31.32 8.76 1.54
CA VAL A 830 -30.40 7.71 1.98
C VAL A 830 -31.17 6.40 1.86
N GLY A 831 -30.59 5.36 1.23
CA GLY A 831 -31.28 4.13 0.82
C GLY A 831 -32.05 3.42 1.95
N ALA A 832 -33.01 2.56 1.58
CA ALA A 832 -33.81 1.77 2.52
C ALA A 832 -32.94 1.02 3.53
N MET A 833 -33.45 0.82 4.76
CA MET A 833 -32.76 0.03 5.77
C MET A 833 -32.56 -1.40 5.26
N GLU A 834 -31.32 -1.89 5.31
CA GLU A 834 -31.05 -3.32 5.18
C GLU A 834 -31.32 -4.02 6.53
N ASP A 835 -31.60 -5.32 6.47
CA ASP A 835 -32.24 -6.15 7.51
C ASP A 835 -31.55 -6.21 8.90
N ASP A 836 -30.40 -5.55 9.09
CA ASP A 836 -29.70 -5.48 10.37
C ASP A 836 -29.97 -4.19 11.16
N GLY A 837 -30.76 -3.25 10.62
CA GLY A 837 -31.41 -2.19 11.38
C GLY A 837 -30.51 -1.03 11.85
N ILE A 838 -29.20 -1.01 11.54
CA ILE A 838 -28.25 -0.08 12.20
C ILE A 838 -27.61 0.97 11.26
N ARG A 839 -27.68 0.89 9.92
CA ARG A 839 -27.13 1.95 9.05
C ARG A 839 -27.94 2.21 7.77
N ARG A 840 -28.17 3.48 7.43
CA ARG A 840 -28.64 3.93 6.09
C ARG A 840 -27.47 4.60 5.34
N ARG A 841 -27.20 4.23 4.07
CA ARG A 841 -26.09 4.79 3.25
C ARG A 841 -26.53 5.85 2.22
N PRO A 842 -25.72 6.90 1.94
CA PRO A 842 -25.98 7.89 0.88
C PRO A 842 -26.17 7.21 -0.49
N ARG A 843 -26.98 7.80 -1.37
CA ARG A 843 -27.22 7.24 -2.72
C ARG A 843 -26.06 7.52 -3.67
N ARG A 844 -25.76 6.54 -4.54
CA ARG A 844 -24.58 6.58 -5.41
C ARG A 844 -24.67 7.60 -6.56
N ASN A 845 -25.85 7.98 -7.06
CA ASN A 845 -26.00 8.90 -8.22
C ASN A 845 -27.15 9.90 -8.01
N CYS A 846 -27.05 11.10 -8.58
CA CYS A 846 -28.04 12.19 -8.45
C CYS A 846 -28.33 12.87 -9.81
N VAL A 847 -29.58 13.24 -10.09
CA VAL A 847 -30.01 13.90 -11.35
C VAL A 847 -30.60 15.29 -11.06
N PHE A 848 -30.15 16.29 -11.80
CA PHE A 848 -30.52 17.69 -11.59
C PHE A 848 -31.01 18.33 -12.89
N TYR A 849 -32.08 19.13 -12.80
CA TYR A 849 -32.67 19.85 -13.93
C TYR A 849 -32.28 21.32 -13.89
N VAL A 850 -31.88 21.89 -15.04
CA VAL A 850 -31.51 23.30 -15.16
C VAL A 850 -32.39 23.98 -16.20
N ASN A 851 -33.09 25.03 -15.79
CA ASN A 851 -33.98 25.79 -16.66
C ASN A 851 -33.37 27.16 -17.05
N GLN A 852 -33.30 27.42 -18.35
CA GLN A 852 -32.89 28.70 -18.92
C GLN A 852 -34.10 29.52 -19.39
N GLN A 853 -34.59 30.44 -18.57
CA GLN A 853 -35.17 31.68 -19.10
C GLN A 853 -34.71 32.90 -18.31
N ASN A 854 -34.58 34.01 -19.03
CA ASN A 854 -34.12 35.33 -18.58
C ASN A 854 -35.10 35.94 -17.57
N VAL A 855 -35.10 35.45 -16.34
CA VAL A 855 -35.64 36.20 -15.20
C VAL A 855 -34.46 36.94 -14.59
N ASP A 856 -34.60 38.25 -14.41
CA ASP A 856 -33.55 39.08 -13.81
C ASP A 856 -33.30 38.62 -12.36
N PRO A 857 -32.07 38.23 -11.96
CA PRO A 857 -31.77 37.80 -10.60
C PRO A 857 -32.05 38.88 -9.54
N SER A 858 -32.23 40.15 -9.96
CA SER A 858 -32.62 41.26 -9.09
C SER A 858 -34.14 41.40 -8.90
N ASP A 859 -34.97 40.59 -9.56
CA ASP A 859 -36.41 40.52 -9.30
C ASP A 859 -36.66 39.87 -7.92
N PRO A 860 -37.32 40.53 -6.96
CA PRO A 860 -37.67 39.92 -5.67
C PRO A 860 -38.59 38.69 -5.82
N ASN A 861 -39.30 38.54 -6.94
CA ASN A 861 -40.09 37.34 -7.22
C ASN A 861 -39.30 36.25 -7.98
N TYR A 862 -37.99 36.41 -8.16
CA TYR A 862 -37.15 35.50 -8.93
C TYR A 862 -37.28 34.04 -8.46
N ALA A 863 -37.15 33.79 -7.14
CA ALA A 863 -37.26 32.45 -6.56
C ALA A 863 -38.64 31.81 -6.79
N ARG A 864 -39.70 32.62 -6.66
CA ARG A 864 -41.10 32.21 -6.86
C ARG A 864 -41.39 31.85 -8.31
N THR A 865 -40.92 32.67 -9.26
CA THR A 865 -41.09 32.45 -10.70
C THR A 865 -40.37 31.19 -11.16
N ARG A 866 -39.16 30.92 -10.65
CA ARG A 866 -38.38 29.71 -10.96
C ARG A 866 -39.06 28.42 -10.47
N ALA A 867 -39.65 28.45 -9.28
CA ALA A 867 -40.36 27.29 -8.72
C ALA A 867 -41.64 26.93 -9.52
N ILE A 868 -42.40 27.93 -9.96
CA ILE A 868 -43.61 27.74 -10.80
C ILE A 868 -43.25 27.07 -12.14
N GLN A 869 -42.13 27.46 -12.75
CA GLN A 869 -41.67 26.89 -14.02
C GLN A 869 -41.21 25.44 -13.88
N PHE A 870 -40.47 25.10 -12.80
CA PHE A 870 -40.07 23.72 -12.51
C PHE A 870 -41.29 22.79 -12.37
N ALA A 871 -42.35 23.23 -11.70
CA ALA A 871 -43.58 22.47 -11.55
C ALA A 871 -44.31 22.23 -12.90
N ALA A 872 -44.30 23.21 -13.80
CA ALA A 872 -44.90 23.07 -15.13
C ALA A 872 -44.22 22.00 -16.00
N ILE A 873 -42.89 21.89 -15.92
CA ILE A 873 -42.10 20.89 -16.66
C ILE A 873 -42.41 19.46 -16.18
N MET A 874 -42.55 19.28 -14.86
CA MET A 874 -42.92 17.97 -14.28
C MET A 874 -44.33 17.53 -14.70
N ASN A 875 -45.26 18.46 -14.86
CA ASN A 875 -46.63 18.17 -15.29
C ASN A 875 -46.75 17.85 -16.78
N ALA A 876 -45.86 18.37 -17.64
CA ALA A 876 -45.86 18.10 -19.08
C ALA A 876 -45.34 16.69 -19.44
N ALA A 877 -44.67 16.00 -18.52
CA ALA A 877 -44.01 14.72 -18.75
C ALA A 877 -44.92 13.47 -18.61
N ASP A 878 -46.18 13.61 -18.18
CA ASP A 878 -47.14 12.49 -18.10
C ASP A 878 -48.61 12.96 -18.29
N PRO A 879 -49.13 13.03 -19.52
CA PRO A 879 -50.45 13.59 -19.81
C PRO A 879 -51.65 12.71 -19.43
N GLY A 880 -51.45 11.51 -18.83
CA GLY A 880 -52.51 10.50 -18.75
C GLY A 880 -52.55 9.56 -17.53
N GLY A 881 -51.75 9.78 -16.47
CA GLY A 881 -51.74 8.93 -15.28
C GLY A 881 -52.57 9.49 -14.12
N ASP A 882 -53.34 8.62 -13.43
CA ASP A 882 -54.22 8.85 -12.26
C ASP A 882 -53.50 9.35 -10.98
N TYR A 883 -52.64 10.35 -11.08
CA TYR A 883 -52.00 11.00 -9.94
C TYR A 883 -52.35 12.48 -9.94
N HIS A 884 -53.21 12.87 -9.00
CA HIS A 884 -53.62 14.24 -8.71
C HIS A 884 -52.41 15.17 -8.60
N THR A 885 -52.16 16.01 -9.61
CA THR A 885 -51.02 16.92 -9.63
C THR A 885 -51.19 18.08 -8.64
N LEU A 886 -50.10 18.80 -8.40
CA LEU A 886 -49.94 19.92 -7.46
C LEU A 886 -50.96 21.07 -7.61
N TYR A 887 -51.79 21.07 -8.66
CA TYR A 887 -52.65 22.20 -9.02
C TYR A 887 -54.14 22.04 -8.70
N ASP A 888 -54.63 20.88 -8.26
CA ASP A 888 -56.03 20.75 -7.84
C ASP A 888 -56.30 21.30 -6.43
N VAL A 889 -55.25 21.61 -5.66
CA VAL A 889 -55.37 22.16 -4.31
C VAL A 889 -54.23 23.16 -4.07
N TYR A 890 -54.41 24.44 -4.45
CA TYR A 890 -54.08 25.63 -3.64
C TYR A 890 -54.12 26.93 -4.47
N ASP A 891 -54.60 27.99 -3.81
CA ASP A 891 -54.52 29.39 -4.25
C ASP A 891 -53.04 29.81 -4.43
N ASN A 892 -52.67 30.29 -5.62
CA ASN A 892 -51.31 30.73 -5.98
C ASN A 892 -50.76 31.85 -5.07
N ALA A 893 -51.60 32.53 -4.29
CA ALA A 893 -51.18 33.52 -3.31
C ALA A 893 -50.72 32.92 -1.97
N ALA A 894 -51.07 31.67 -1.66
CA ALA A 894 -50.75 31.03 -0.37
C ALA A 894 -49.56 30.05 -0.43
N ALA A 895 -49.06 29.73 -1.63
CA ALA A 895 -47.93 28.79 -1.80
C ALA A 895 -46.56 29.38 -1.42
N PHE A 896 -46.47 30.70 -1.26
CA PHE A 896 -45.31 31.43 -0.78
C PHE A 896 -45.80 32.49 0.20
N THR A 897 -45.24 32.57 1.40
CA THR A 897 -45.47 33.72 2.28
C THR A 897 -44.76 34.94 1.69
N ASP A 898 -45.16 36.16 2.07
CA ASP A 898 -44.56 37.44 1.62
C ASP A 898 -43.05 37.60 1.92
N THR A 899 -42.43 36.55 2.47
CA THR A 899 -41.00 36.39 2.71
C THR A 899 -40.53 35.10 2.01
N GLU A 900 -40.41 35.15 0.68
CA GLU A 900 -39.58 34.34 -0.26
C GLU A 900 -39.08 32.91 0.07
N ASP A 901 -39.69 32.15 0.99
CA ASP A 901 -39.22 30.81 1.36
C ASP A 901 -39.71 29.73 0.36
N PRO A 902 -38.83 28.86 -0.18
CA PRO A 902 -39.23 27.82 -1.14
C PRO A 902 -40.03 26.69 -0.48
N MET A 903 -41.05 26.20 -1.20
CA MET A 903 -42.01 25.15 -0.81
C MET A 903 -41.38 23.94 -0.07
N ARG A 904 -42.00 23.43 1.01
CA ARG A 904 -41.48 22.27 1.78
C ARG A 904 -42.26 20.95 1.66
N SER A 905 -43.56 20.93 1.31
CA SER A 905 -44.35 19.68 1.10
C SER A 905 -45.74 19.91 0.49
N ALA A 906 -46.29 18.95 -0.27
CA ALA A 906 -47.69 18.94 -0.75
C ALA A 906 -48.30 17.52 -0.81
N ASN A 907 -49.62 17.38 -0.65
CA ASN A 907 -50.32 16.10 -0.76
C ASN A 907 -50.85 15.89 -2.19
N VAL A 908 -50.41 14.82 -2.85
CA VAL A 908 -50.67 14.48 -4.25
C VAL A 908 -51.26 13.07 -4.27
N GLY A 909 -52.55 12.96 -4.59
CA GLY A 909 -53.29 11.68 -4.67
C GLY A 909 -53.36 10.92 -3.35
N GLY A 910 -53.49 11.64 -2.24
CA GLY A 910 -53.53 11.07 -0.88
C GLY A 910 -52.16 10.80 -0.26
N ASN A 911 -51.07 11.01 -0.99
CA ASN A 911 -49.70 10.81 -0.49
C ASN A 911 -48.93 12.14 -0.40
N ARG A 912 -48.21 12.33 0.70
CA ARG A 912 -47.40 13.53 0.96
C ARG A 912 -46.08 13.46 0.16
N ARG A 913 -45.80 14.47 -0.67
CA ARG A 913 -44.59 14.60 -1.48
C ARG A 913 -43.84 15.90 -1.13
N ASN A 914 -42.51 15.86 -1.06
CA ASN A 914 -41.65 16.98 -0.62
C ASN A 914 -40.66 17.39 -1.73
N TRP A 915 -40.38 18.69 -1.88
CA TRP A 915 -39.52 19.28 -2.92
C TRP A 915 -38.66 20.42 -2.33
N PHE A 916 -37.45 20.71 -2.84
CA PHE A 916 -36.55 21.72 -2.24
C PHE A 916 -35.65 22.45 -3.26
N ARG A 917 -35.30 23.72 -2.99
CA ARG A 917 -34.27 24.53 -3.69
C ARG A 917 -32.90 24.29 -3.04
N LEU A 918 -31.84 24.12 -3.82
CA LEU A 918 -30.47 23.96 -3.33
C LEU A 918 -29.60 25.16 -3.74
N THR A 919 -28.85 25.74 -2.81
CA THR A 919 -27.76 26.67 -3.11
C THR A 919 -26.45 25.89 -3.34
N SER A 920 -25.56 26.43 -4.17
CA SER A 920 -24.33 25.79 -4.67
C SER A 920 -23.36 25.25 -3.62
N GLU A 921 -23.44 25.67 -2.37
CA GLU A 921 -22.52 25.22 -1.31
C GLU A 921 -22.93 23.87 -0.70
N ARG A 922 -24.24 23.59 -0.60
CA ARG A 922 -24.76 22.27 -0.14
C ARG A 922 -24.83 21.22 -1.25
N PHE A 923 -24.53 21.63 -2.49
CA PHE A 923 -24.44 20.82 -3.69
C PHE A 923 -23.43 19.66 -3.58
N ALA A 924 -22.37 19.81 -2.79
CA ALA A 924 -21.24 18.88 -2.75
C ALA A 924 -21.35 17.76 -1.70
N LEU A 925 -22.25 17.87 -0.72
CA LEU A 925 -22.21 17.03 0.49
C LEU A 925 -23.15 15.80 0.46
N LEU A 926 -24.00 15.65 -0.55
CA LEU A 926 -25.13 14.71 -0.49
C LEU A 926 -25.17 13.64 -1.59
N CYS A 927 -24.18 13.60 -2.49
CA CYS A 927 -24.07 12.59 -3.55
C CYS A 927 -22.66 11.96 -3.53
N GLU A 928 -22.56 10.64 -3.33
CA GLU A 928 -21.28 9.92 -3.23
C GLU A 928 -20.68 9.52 -4.61
N GLY A 929 -21.43 9.70 -5.70
CA GLY A 929 -21.00 9.37 -7.07
C GLY A 929 -21.53 10.35 -8.12
N GLU A 930 -21.67 9.90 -9.38
CA GLU A 930 -21.83 10.80 -10.54
C GLU A 930 -23.12 11.65 -10.51
N VAL A 931 -22.97 12.92 -10.89
CA VAL A 931 -24.04 13.93 -10.93
C VAL A 931 -24.41 14.23 -12.38
N PHE A 932 -25.65 13.96 -12.77
CA PHE A 932 -26.16 14.16 -14.13
C PHE A 932 -26.96 15.47 -14.23
N LEU A 933 -26.57 16.34 -15.15
CA LEU A 933 -27.26 17.61 -15.43
C LEU A 933 -27.97 17.54 -16.78
N ILE A 934 -29.28 17.75 -16.80
CA ILE A 934 -30.10 17.80 -18.03
C ILE A 934 -30.37 19.27 -18.38
N VAL A 935 -30.00 19.69 -19.60
CA VAL A 935 -30.13 21.07 -20.09
C VAL A 935 -30.80 21.07 -21.45
N GLU A 936 -31.73 22.00 -21.69
CA GLU A 936 -32.67 21.93 -22.82
C GLU A 936 -32.13 22.49 -24.16
N GLU A 937 -31.06 23.32 -24.23
CA GLU A 937 -30.40 23.73 -25.51
C GLU A 937 -29.04 24.45 -25.34
N GLN A 938 -28.23 24.60 -26.41
CA GLN A 938 -26.83 25.11 -26.47
C GLN A 938 -26.69 26.66 -26.47
N PRO A 939 -25.50 27.23 -26.18
CA PRO A 939 -24.70 27.17 -24.96
C PRO A 939 -24.80 28.52 -24.19
N ALA A 940 -25.29 28.52 -22.94
CA ALA A 940 -25.19 29.68 -22.07
C ALA A 940 -25.01 29.30 -20.59
N THR A 941 -24.40 30.22 -19.84
CA THR A 941 -24.16 30.24 -18.40
C THR A 941 -25.23 29.54 -17.54
N ILE A 942 -24.80 28.68 -16.61
CA ILE A 942 -25.66 28.06 -15.59
C ILE A 942 -25.49 28.85 -14.29
N TRP A 943 -26.58 29.41 -13.76
CA TRP A 943 -26.57 30.12 -12.48
C TRP A 943 -26.69 29.13 -11.31
N PRO A 944 -25.96 29.34 -10.20
CA PRO A 944 -25.97 28.46 -9.02
C PRO A 944 -27.34 28.12 -8.44
N ASP A 945 -28.33 28.98 -8.67
CA ASP A 945 -29.67 28.89 -8.10
C ASP A 945 -30.74 28.36 -9.09
N ALA A 946 -30.32 27.96 -10.29
CA ALA A 946 -31.16 27.34 -11.31
C ALA A 946 -31.24 25.80 -11.19
N ILE A 947 -30.71 25.23 -10.11
CA ILE A 947 -30.50 23.78 -9.91
C ILE A 947 -31.54 23.22 -8.93
N TRP A 948 -32.37 22.27 -9.38
CA TRP A 948 -33.41 21.62 -8.58
C TRP A 948 -33.22 20.10 -8.50
N VAL A 949 -33.58 19.46 -7.37
CA VAL A 949 -33.30 18.05 -7.07
C VAL A 949 -34.57 17.25 -6.86
N THR A 950 -34.59 16.03 -7.38
CA THR A 950 -35.66 15.05 -7.15
C THR A 950 -35.10 13.70 -6.67
N HIS A 951 -35.93 12.93 -5.97
CA HIS A 951 -35.61 11.63 -5.35
C HIS A 951 -36.05 10.41 -6.19
N GLU A 952 -36.80 10.64 -7.26
CA GLU A 952 -37.24 9.62 -8.22
C GLU A 952 -36.33 9.68 -9.46
N GLU A 953 -35.80 8.54 -9.95
CA GLU A 953 -35.21 8.45 -11.30
C GLU A 953 -36.30 8.84 -12.28
N PRO A 954 -36.23 9.99 -12.95
CA PRO A 954 -37.39 10.46 -13.65
C PRO A 954 -37.57 9.61 -14.92
N ALA A 955 -38.82 9.26 -15.23
CA ALA A 955 -39.23 8.75 -16.54
C ALA A 955 -38.88 9.71 -17.71
N ILE A 956 -38.31 10.89 -17.41
CA ILE A 956 -37.76 11.91 -18.31
C ILE A 956 -36.76 11.36 -19.32
N LEU A 957 -36.02 10.27 -19.04
CA LEU A 957 -35.18 9.59 -20.06
C LEU A 957 -36.02 9.01 -21.23
N ARG A 958 -37.36 9.02 -21.13
CA ARG A 958 -38.31 8.60 -22.19
C ARG A 958 -39.03 9.76 -22.87
N ASN A 959 -38.72 11.02 -22.56
CA ASN A 959 -39.32 12.17 -23.22
C ASN A 959 -38.41 12.68 -24.34
N GLY A 960 -38.96 12.89 -25.54
CA GLY A 960 -38.22 13.33 -26.75
C GLY A 960 -37.66 14.76 -26.69
N LEU A 961 -37.71 15.41 -25.52
CA LEU A 961 -37.27 16.78 -25.26
C LEU A 961 -35.89 16.87 -24.59
N VAL A 962 -35.26 15.74 -24.23
CA VAL A 962 -33.90 15.73 -23.67
C VAL A 962 -32.87 15.88 -24.80
N THR A 963 -32.24 17.04 -24.91
CA THR A 963 -31.32 17.37 -26.00
C THR A 963 -29.83 17.13 -25.68
N ARG A 964 -29.39 17.19 -24.41
CA ARG A 964 -28.01 16.85 -23.97
C ARG A 964 -27.89 16.51 -22.46
N ILE A 965 -26.94 15.62 -22.12
CA ILE A 965 -26.53 15.29 -20.74
C ILE A 965 -25.09 15.79 -20.51
N THR A 966 -24.83 16.41 -19.35
CA THR A 966 -23.52 16.99 -19.01
C THR A 966 -23.09 16.58 -17.60
N GLU A 967 -21.80 16.35 -17.38
CA GLU A 967 -21.22 15.85 -16.12
C GLU A 967 -20.43 16.95 -15.40
N ILE A 968 -20.55 17.03 -14.07
CA ILE A 968 -19.73 17.88 -13.20
C ILE A 968 -18.91 16.98 -12.28
N ARG A 969 -17.58 17.13 -12.31
CA ARG A 969 -16.66 16.26 -11.55
C ARG A 969 -16.45 16.79 -10.12
N PRO A 970 -16.29 15.90 -9.12
CA PRO A 970 -16.03 16.30 -7.73
C PRO A 970 -14.77 17.18 -7.55
N SER A 971 -13.75 16.98 -8.39
CA SER A 971 -12.52 17.79 -8.35
C SER A 971 -12.73 19.24 -8.77
N ASP A 972 -13.63 19.49 -9.73
CA ASP A 972 -13.93 20.85 -10.21
C ASP A 972 -14.69 21.66 -9.14
N ILE A 973 -15.40 20.96 -8.24
CA ILE A 973 -16.08 21.49 -7.05
C ILE A 973 -15.06 21.77 -5.93
N GLY A 974 -14.14 20.85 -5.66
CA GLY A 974 -13.09 21.02 -4.66
C GLY A 974 -12.18 22.23 -4.94
N VAL A 975 -11.93 22.53 -6.22
CA VAL A 975 -11.14 23.70 -6.64
C VAL A 975 -11.92 25.02 -6.48
N ALA A 976 -13.25 25.01 -6.62
CA ALA A 976 -14.09 26.19 -6.34
C ALA A 976 -14.13 26.49 -4.82
N LEU A 977 -14.30 25.44 -4.01
CA LEU A 977 -14.30 25.51 -2.53
C LEU A 977 -12.95 25.94 -1.95
N ALA A 978 -11.84 25.38 -2.43
CA ALA A 978 -10.50 25.76 -1.97
C ALA A 978 -10.11 27.20 -2.35
N SER A 979 -10.86 27.83 -3.27
CA SER A 979 -10.67 29.23 -3.63
C SER A 979 -11.56 30.22 -2.90
N ASN A 980 -12.48 29.75 -2.02
CA ASN A 980 -13.50 30.55 -1.33
C ASN A 980 -14.11 31.65 -2.22
N ASN A 981 -14.50 31.25 -3.44
CA ASN A 981 -15.13 32.16 -4.38
C ASN A 981 -16.45 31.54 -4.84
N ASP A 982 -17.53 31.94 -4.16
CA ASP A 982 -18.89 31.41 -4.33
C ASP A 982 -19.51 31.77 -5.69
N THR A 983 -18.83 32.64 -6.45
CA THR A 983 -19.24 33.08 -7.80
C THR A 983 -18.43 32.43 -8.92
N ARG A 984 -17.54 31.49 -8.60
CA ARG A 984 -16.65 30.87 -9.58
C ARG A 984 -17.43 29.87 -10.45
N TRP A 985 -17.27 30.04 -11.75
CA TRP A 985 -18.04 29.34 -12.78
C TRP A 985 -17.53 27.90 -12.90
N ILE A 986 -18.35 26.91 -12.49
CA ILE A 986 -18.03 25.49 -12.65
C ILE A 986 -18.27 25.14 -14.12
N THR A 987 -17.21 24.72 -14.82
CA THR A 987 -17.30 24.40 -16.26
C THR A 987 -17.79 22.96 -16.45
N PRO A 988 -18.98 22.71 -17.02
CA PRO A 988 -19.51 21.36 -17.20
C PRO A 988 -18.78 20.61 -18.33
N HIS A 989 -18.63 19.28 -18.22
CA HIS A 989 -17.98 18.43 -19.23
C HIS A 989 -19.01 17.64 -20.05
N ASN A 990 -18.80 17.51 -21.37
CA ASN A 990 -19.61 16.61 -22.20
C ASN A 990 -19.61 15.19 -21.63
N TYR A 991 -20.79 14.59 -21.53
CA TYR A 991 -20.96 13.24 -21.01
C TYR A 991 -20.19 12.21 -21.86
N ARG A 992 -19.32 11.41 -21.22
CA ARG A 992 -18.32 10.57 -21.90
C ARG A 992 -18.79 9.15 -22.28
N GLY A 993 -20.10 8.92 -22.37
CA GLY A 993 -20.67 7.78 -23.12
C GLY A 993 -20.76 6.44 -22.38
N HIS A 994 -21.26 6.43 -21.14
CA HIS A 994 -21.93 5.22 -20.61
C HIS A 994 -23.44 5.39 -20.77
N GLN A 995 -24.25 4.34 -20.59
CA GLN A 995 -25.69 4.57 -20.51
C GLN A 995 -26.02 5.06 -19.09
N PRO A 996 -26.80 6.15 -18.93
CA PRO A 996 -27.28 6.56 -17.63
C PRO A 996 -28.04 5.40 -16.95
N PRO A 997 -27.95 5.25 -15.62
CA PRO A 997 -28.81 4.34 -14.88
C PRO A 997 -30.29 4.60 -15.25
N GLY A 998 -31.01 3.55 -15.66
CA GLY A 998 -32.43 3.64 -16.05
C GLY A 998 -32.74 3.83 -17.54
N ALA A 999 -31.75 3.98 -18.43
CA ALA A 999 -32.00 4.04 -19.88
C ALA A 999 -32.47 2.68 -20.44
N ILE A 1000 -33.59 2.66 -21.18
CA ILE A 1000 -33.89 1.53 -22.08
C ILE A 1000 -33.00 1.73 -23.31
N PRO A 1001 -32.33 0.68 -23.86
CA PRO A 1001 -31.65 0.82 -25.14
C PRO A 1001 -32.63 1.37 -26.17
N ARG A 1002 -32.29 2.51 -26.81
CA ARG A 1002 -32.99 2.91 -28.02
C ARG A 1002 -32.91 1.71 -28.96
N ARG A 1003 -34.07 1.16 -29.29
CA ARG A 1003 -34.20 0.40 -30.52
C ARG A 1003 -33.93 1.40 -31.65
N ASP A 1004 -33.05 0.95 -32.52
CA ASP A 1004 -32.81 1.42 -33.88
C ASP A 1004 -31.72 2.50 -34.00
N ASP A 1005 -30.56 1.99 -34.43
CA ASP A 1005 -29.65 2.50 -35.44
C ASP A 1005 -29.32 4.00 -35.43
N GLU A 1006 -28.15 4.38 -34.90
CA GLU A 1006 -27.22 5.25 -35.63
C GLU A 1006 -25.83 5.27 -35.00
N LYS A 1007 -24.81 5.03 -35.84
CA LYS A 1007 -23.38 5.08 -35.52
C LYS A 1007 -22.98 6.50 -35.12
N LEU A 1008 -22.24 6.65 -34.03
CA LEU A 1008 -21.45 7.85 -33.78
C LEU A 1008 -19.97 7.49 -33.93
N GLU A 1009 -19.43 7.84 -35.09
CA GLU A 1009 -18.02 7.80 -35.42
C GLU A 1009 -17.29 8.88 -34.59
N LEU A 1010 -16.14 8.48 -34.02
CA LEU A 1010 -15.16 9.42 -33.49
C LEU A 1010 -14.54 10.15 -34.67
N ASP A 1011 -14.67 11.47 -34.72
CA ASP A 1011 -13.98 12.29 -35.72
C ASP A 1011 -13.06 13.33 -35.10
N GLU A 1012 -11.94 13.48 -35.78
CA GLU A 1012 -10.73 14.19 -35.40
C GLU A 1012 -10.89 15.72 -35.40
N CYS A 1013 -9.95 16.40 -34.73
CA CYS A 1013 -9.62 17.84 -34.80
C CYS A 1013 -10.50 18.76 -35.70
N ALA A 1014 -11.32 19.62 -35.09
CA ALA A 1014 -11.94 20.76 -35.79
C ALA A 1014 -11.55 22.11 -35.17
N VAL A 1015 -10.95 22.96 -36.01
CA VAL A 1015 -10.54 24.36 -35.79
C VAL A 1015 -11.78 25.27 -35.73
N ILE A 1016 -11.80 26.26 -34.83
CA ILE A 1016 -12.74 27.40 -34.92
C ILE A 1016 -11.97 28.67 -35.29
N ASP A 1017 -12.46 29.29 -36.37
CA ASP A 1017 -12.05 30.53 -37.02
C ASP A 1017 -12.35 31.78 -36.14
N PRO A 1018 -11.39 32.72 -35.92
CA PRO A 1018 -11.59 33.88 -35.05
C PRO A 1018 -12.44 35.05 -35.61
N ASP A 1019 -12.89 35.03 -36.88
CA ASP A 1019 -13.43 36.24 -37.52
C ASP A 1019 -14.94 36.53 -37.33
N LYS A 1020 -15.63 35.91 -36.36
CA LYS A 1020 -17.06 36.16 -36.11
C LYS A 1020 -17.42 36.41 -34.65
N ALA A 1021 -16.92 37.49 -34.06
CA ALA A 1021 -17.63 38.19 -32.96
C ALA A 1021 -17.10 39.62 -32.76
N GLY A 1022 -17.16 40.45 -33.80
CA GLY A 1022 -17.00 41.90 -33.68
C GLY A 1022 -18.35 42.61 -33.57
N LYS A 1023 -18.43 43.57 -32.64
CA LYS A 1023 -19.35 44.73 -32.54
C LYS A 1023 -20.59 44.62 -31.64
N LYS A 1024 -20.48 45.20 -30.43
CA LYS A 1024 -21.25 46.38 -29.94
C LYS A 1024 -20.79 46.70 -28.51
N TRP A 1025 -19.94 47.70 -28.29
CA TRP A 1025 -20.12 49.16 -28.31
C TRP A 1025 -20.12 49.71 -26.87
N ASP A 1026 -19.16 50.60 -26.61
CA ASP A 1026 -18.91 51.38 -25.41
C ASP A 1026 -20.08 52.30 -25.00
N ALA A 1027 -20.24 52.56 -23.69
CA ALA A 1027 -20.85 53.79 -23.16
C ALA A 1027 -20.57 54.05 -21.65
N TYR A 1028 -19.50 54.82 -21.36
CA TYR A 1028 -19.35 55.90 -20.33
C TYR A 1028 -19.52 55.60 -18.78
N PRO A 1029 -19.02 56.47 -17.84
CA PRO A 1029 -17.62 56.84 -17.54
C PRO A 1029 -17.31 56.96 -16.01
N GLU A 1030 -16.07 57.36 -15.70
CA GLU A 1030 -15.38 57.61 -14.41
C GLU A 1030 -16.09 58.44 -13.32
N VAL A 1031 -15.81 58.17 -12.03
CA VAL A 1031 -15.54 59.18 -10.97
C VAL A 1031 -14.58 58.60 -9.90
N GLY A 1032 -13.54 59.36 -9.54
CA GLY A 1032 -12.53 59.01 -8.51
C GLY A 1032 -12.47 59.94 -7.28
N GLY A 1033 -11.48 59.67 -6.41
CA GLY A 1033 -10.94 60.50 -5.29
C GLY A 1033 -11.46 60.13 -3.87
N ASP A 1034 -10.75 60.24 -2.74
CA ASP A 1034 -9.35 60.49 -2.33
C ASP A 1034 -9.24 60.21 -0.78
N ILE A 1035 -8.17 59.53 -0.32
CA ILE A 1035 -7.27 59.73 0.87
C ILE A 1035 -7.79 59.85 2.36
N ALA A 1036 -7.54 58.78 3.17
CA ALA A 1036 -6.93 58.58 4.55
C ALA A 1036 -7.44 59.27 5.88
N PRO A 1037 -6.96 58.91 7.14
CA PRO A 1037 -6.74 57.63 7.87
C PRO A 1037 -7.10 57.59 9.43
N TYR A 1038 -7.01 56.39 10.07
CA TYR A 1038 -6.76 55.98 11.51
C TYR A 1038 -7.86 55.76 12.61
N LYS A 1039 -7.98 54.48 13.09
CA LYS A 1039 -7.86 53.91 14.48
C LYS A 1039 -8.58 52.54 14.58
N ASP A 1040 -7.95 51.38 14.80
CA ASP A 1040 -7.19 50.79 15.94
C ASP A 1040 -8.00 49.95 16.96
N PHE A 1041 -7.96 48.62 16.79
CA PHE A 1041 -7.54 47.52 17.72
C PHE A 1041 -8.30 47.20 19.03
N GLY A 1042 -8.63 45.90 19.20
CA GLY A 1042 -9.24 45.28 20.39
C GLY A 1042 -8.34 45.26 21.64
N GLY A 1043 -8.93 45.42 22.83
CA GLY A 1043 -8.24 45.45 24.13
C GLY A 1043 -8.70 44.32 25.05
N CYS A 1044 -7.94 43.97 26.10
CA CYS A 1044 -8.33 42.98 27.11
C CYS A 1044 -8.62 43.64 28.47
N THR A 1045 -9.46 43.00 29.28
CA THR A 1045 -9.70 43.36 30.68
C THR A 1045 -9.43 42.18 31.59
N MET A 1046 -8.68 42.40 32.67
CA MET A 1046 -8.47 41.42 33.72
C MET A 1046 -9.42 41.69 34.89
N HIS A 1047 -10.19 40.68 35.30
CA HIS A 1047 -11.08 40.71 36.45
C HIS A 1047 -10.48 39.88 37.59
N ILE A 1048 -10.45 40.43 38.79
CA ILE A 1048 -9.92 39.76 39.99
C ILE A 1048 -11.02 39.68 41.03
N HIS A 1049 -11.32 38.46 41.46
CA HIS A 1049 -12.30 38.15 42.49
C HIS A 1049 -11.58 37.60 43.71
N GLN A 1050 -11.83 38.09 44.92
CA GLN A 1050 -11.23 37.56 46.14
C GLN A 1050 -12.33 37.18 47.15
N TRP A 1051 -12.29 35.94 47.63
CA TRP A 1051 -13.18 35.36 48.62
C TRP A 1051 -12.51 35.38 49.99
N GLY A 1052 -13.10 36.10 50.96
CA GLY A 1052 -12.69 36.03 52.36
C GLY A 1052 -13.42 34.89 53.08
N SER A 1053 -12.75 34.19 54.00
CA SER A 1053 -13.47 33.24 54.88
C SER A 1053 -14.19 34.03 55.98
N SER A 1054 -15.52 34.10 55.93
CA SER A 1054 -16.33 34.60 57.02
C SER A 1054 -16.36 33.62 58.19
N SER A 1055 -15.25 33.52 58.95
CA SER A 1055 -15.36 33.10 60.34
C SER A 1055 -15.97 34.26 61.11
N GLY A 1056 -17.26 34.13 61.42
CA GLY A 1056 -18.03 35.13 62.16
C GLY A 1056 -17.25 35.70 63.35
N GLY A 1057 -17.04 37.01 63.31
CA GLY A 1057 -16.37 37.77 64.35
C GLY A 1057 -16.16 39.19 63.89
N GLY A 1058 -17.18 40.05 64.08
CA GLY A 1058 -17.10 41.47 63.76
C GLY A 1058 -15.87 42.13 64.40
N GLY A 1059 -14.93 42.53 63.56
CA GLY A 1059 -13.74 43.30 63.92
C GLY A 1059 -13.09 43.86 62.64
N PRO A 1060 -12.60 45.11 62.63
CA PRO A 1060 -12.31 45.87 61.39
C PRO A 1060 -10.97 45.51 60.71
N PHE A 1061 -10.54 44.26 60.76
CA PHE A 1061 -9.31 43.82 60.10
C PHE A 1061 -9.51 42.46 59.41
N ASP A 1062 -10.04 42.50 58.19
CA ASP A 1062 -9.98 41.38 57.25
C ASP A 1062 -8.54 41.15 56.73
N PRO A 1063 -8.13 39.91 56.41
CA PRO A 1063 -6.78 39.58 55.97
C PRO A 1063 -6.41 40.18 54.59
N PRO A 1064 -5.11 40.45 54.31
CA PRO A 1064 -4.63 41.01 53.03
C PRO A 1064 -4.60 40.00 51.84
N PRO A 1065 -4.58 40.50 50.57
CA PRO A 1065 -4.75 39.74 49.31
C PRO A 1065 -3.74 38.64 49.02
N GLY A 1066 -2.63 38.59 49.77
CA GLY A 1066 -1.63 37.51 49.70
C GLY A 1066 -2.01 36.23 50.44
N GLN A 1067 -3.04 36.27 51.32
CA GLN A 1067 -3.42 35.11 52.15
C GLN A 1067 -4.84 34.55 51.92
N GLU A 1068 -5.77 35.24 51.22
CA GLU A 1068 -7.11 34.68 50.89
C GLU A 1068 -7.43 34.33 49.42
N SER A 1069 -8.14 33.22 49.20
CA SER A 1069 -8.55 32.68 47.90
C SER A 1069 -9.00 33.77 46.90
N TYR A 1070 -8.35 33.89 45.74
CA TYR A 1070 -8.66 34.83 44.68
C TYR A 1070 -8.71 34.11 43.33
N SER A 1071 -9.58 34.54 42.42
CA SER A 1071 -9.53 34.19 41.01
C SER A 1071 -9.14 35.39 40.16
N VAL A 1072 -8.38 35.14 39.11
CA VAL A 1072 -8.04 36.11 38.08
C VAL A 1072 -8.61 35.60 36.76
N GLU A 1073 -9.36 36.43 36.05
CA GLU A 1073 -9.96 36.16 34.74
C GLU A 1073 -9.48 37.22 33.76
N VAL A 1074 -9.23 36.86 32.50
CA VAL A 1074 -8.90 37.80 31.43
C VAL A 1074 -9.88 37.63 30.29
N THR A 1075 -10.47 38.75 29.86
CA THR A 1075 -11.45 38.83 28.78
C THR A 1075 -10.95 39.71 27.63
N LEU A 1076 -11.29 39.36 26.39
CA LEU A 1076 -11.01 40.16 25.19
C LEU A 1076 -12.22 41.03 24.81
N TYR A 1077 -11.95 42.27 24.42
CA TYR A 1077 -12.90 43.28 23.99
C TYR A 1077 -12.56 43.73 22.55
N ASP A 1078 -13.31 43.25 21.56
CA ASP A 1078 -13.17 43.64 20.15
C ASP A 1078 -14.55 43.98 19.56
N ASN A 1079 -15.04 45.21 19.80
CA ASN A 1079 -16.29 45.84 19.30
C ASN A 1079 -17.57 44.96 19.20
N GLY A 1080 -17.57 43.78 19.82
CA GLY A 1080 -18.56 42.73 19.90
C GLY A 1080 -18.46 42.02 21.27
N PRO A 1081 -18.98 40.79 21.44
CA PRO A 1081 -19.12 40.16 22.76
C PRO A 1081 -17.78 39.90 23.46
N THR A 1082 -17.74 40.05 24.79
CA THR A 1082 -16.55 39.79 25.60
C THR A 1082 -16.26 38.30 25.72
N HIS A 1083 -15.09 37.87 25.25
CA HIS A 1083 -14.69 36.46 25.31
C HIS A 1083 -13.73 36.20 26.48
N LYS A 1084 -14.06 35.24 27.35
CA LYS A 1084 -13.14 34.78 28.41
C LYS A 1084 -12.00 34.00 27.76
N ILE A 1085 -10.78 34.49 27.91
CA ILE A 1085 -9.61 33.93 27.25
C ILE A 1085 -8.54 33.44 28.23
N GLY A 1086 -8.67 33.71 29.53
CA GLY A 1086 -7.87 33.11 30.58
C GLY A 1086 -8.60 33.14 31.92
N PHE A 1087 -8.41 32.12 32.76
CA PHE A 1087 -9.00 32.05 34.09
C PHE A 1087 -8.10 31.24 35.03
N LEU A 1088 -7.98 31.70 36.28
CA LEU A 1088 -7.22 31.05 37.34
C LEU A 1088 -7.97 31.22 38.66
N THR A 1089 -8.08 30.16 39.46
CA THR A 1089 -8.61 30.20 40.83
C THR A 1089 -7.53 29.69 41.80
N ARG A 1090 -7.20 30.51 42.79
CA ARG A 1090 -5.92 30.64 43.53
C ARG A 1090 -5.07 29.41 43.87
N THR A 1091 -3.74 29.61 43.82
CA THR A 1091 -2.77 29.02 44.76
C THR A 1091 -1.57 29.98 44.90
N VAL A 1092 -1.56 30.85 45.93
CA VAL A 1092 -0.44 31.73 46.41
C VAL A 1092 0.68 32.08 45.41
N ALA A 1093 0.78 33.36 45.04
CA ALA A 1093 1.75 33.90 44.09
C ALA A 1093 3.23 33.58 44.43
N PRO A 1094 4.11 33.40 43.42
CA PRO A 1094 3.87 33.64 42.01
C PRO A 1094 3.14 32.49 41.28
N VAL A 1095 2.12 32.82 40.48
CA VAL A 1095 1.36 31.86 39.65
C VAL A 1095 1.34 32.32 38.19
N ASN A 1096 1.55 31.38 37.28
CA ASN A 1096 1.39 31.60 35.85
C ASN A 1096 -0.02 31.17 35.43
N MET A 1097 -0.75 32.07 34.76
CA MET A 1097 -2.06 31.75 34.20
C MET A 1097 -1.93 31.45 32.71
N THR A 1098 -2.50 30.34 32.26
CA THR A 1098 -2.60 30.02 30.84
C THR A 1098 -3.79 30.77 30.24
N SER A 1099 -3.55 31.62 29.26
CA SER A 1099 -4.57 32.32 28.49
C SER A 1099 -4.40 32.04 26.99
N LYS A 1100 -5.42 32.32 26.16
CA LYS A 1100 -5.38 32.25 24.68
C LYS A 1100 -4.66 33.45 24.04
N LEU A 1101 -3.86 34.17 24.82
CA LEU A 1101 -2.98 35.22 24.35
C LEU A 1101 -1.69 34.58 23.83
N ASP A 1102 -1.01 35.25 22.91
CA ASP A 1102 0.26 34.83 22.31
C ASP A 1102 1.45 34.83 23.30
N ARG A 1103 1.25 35.34 24.53
CA ARG A 1103 2.28 35.53 25.56
C ARG A 1103 1.82 35.08 26.96
N TYR A 1104 2.76 34.66 27.79
CA TYR A 1104 2.50 34.20 29.17
C TYR A 1104 2.13 35.35 30.12
N PHE A 1105 1.08 35.13 30.92
CA PHE A 1105 0.59 36.06 31.93
C PHE A 1105 1.00 35.59 33.34
N ILE A 1106 1.77 36.40 34.06
CA ILE A 1106 2.38 36.07 35.36
C ILE A 1106 1.83 37.00 36.44
N VAL A 1107 1.43 36.43 37.58
CA VAL A 1107 0.98 37.19 38.75
C VAL A 1107 1.93 36.94 39.93
N THR A 1108 2.53 37.99 40.49
CA THR A 1108 3.44 37.94 41.65
C THR A 1108 2.92 38.83 42.79
N ALA A 1109 3.27 38.57 44.05
CA ALA A 1109 2.85 39.40 45.19
C ALA A 1109 4.06 39.93 45.95
N ASP A 1110 4.05 41.20 46.36
CA ASP A 1110 5.12 41.81 47.18
C ASP A 1110 4.96 41.45 48.67
N GLY A 1111 5.20 40.19 48.99
CA GLY A 1111 5.10 39.67 50.37
C GLY A 1111 3.68 39.68 50.93
N GLU A 1112 3.55 39.40 52.23
CA GLU A 1112 2.23 39.13 52.86
C GLU A 1112 1.28 40.34 52.92
N LYS A 1113 1.77 41.56 52.65
CA LYS A 1113 0.97 42.80 52.75
C LYS A 1113 1.07 43.74 51.54
N GLY A 1114 1.72 43.34 50.44
CA GLY A 1114 1.90 44.17 49.24
C GLY A 1114 0.87 43.91 48.13
N PRO A 1115 0.77 44.80 47.13
CA PRO A 1115 -0.12 44.65 45.98
C PRO A 1115 0.28 43.45 45.10
N LEU A 1116 -0.68 42.97 44.30
CA LEU A 1116 -0.41 41.98 43.26
C LEU A 1116 0.18 42.69 42.04
N HIS A 1117 1.25 42.13 41.50
CA HIS A 1117 1.90 42.55 40.27
C HIS A 1117 1.55 41.60 39.14
N PHE A 1118 1.23 42.14 37.99
CA PHE A 1118 0.82 41.41 36.80
C PHE A 1118 1.82 41.71 35.69
N THR A 1119 2.31 40.67 35.01
CA THR A 1119 3.26 40.80 33.91
C THR A 1119 2.78 40.00 32.69
N LEU A 1120 2.73 40.63 31.52
CA LEU A 1120 2.47 39.98 30.24
C LEU A 1120 3.59 40.35 29.25
N GLY A 1121 4.53 39.44 29.02
CA GLY A 1121 5.76 39.78 28.31
C GLY A 1121 6.56 40.87 29.03
N ASP A 1122 6.77 42.02 28.38
CA ASP A 1122 7.54 43.16 28.93
C ASP A 1122 6.66 44.19 29.68
N GLN A 1123 5.33 44.05 29.64
CA GLN A 1123 4.39 44.99 30.26
C GLN A 1123 4.06 44.57 31.70
N LYS A 1124 4.03 45.53 32.63
CA LYS A 1124 3.86 45.30 34.07
C LYS A 1124 2.85 46.29 34.68
N TRP A 1125 2.00 45.79 35.58
CA TRP A 1125 0.94 46.56 36.26
C TRP A 1125 0.80 46.12 37.72
N GLN A 1126 0.32 46.99 38.61
CA GLN A 1126 0.02 46.66 40.01
C GLN A 1126 -1.48 46.82 40.31
N SER A 1127 -2.00 45.97 41.19
CA SER A 1127 -3.42 45.97 41.58
C SER A 1127 -3.91 47.29 42.18
N ASP A 1128 -3.02 48.14 42.65
CA ASP A 1128 -3.31 49.42 43.30
C ASP A 1128 -2.82 50.64 42.49
N ASP A 1129 -2.35 50.45 41.26
CA ASP A 1129 -2.02 51.55 40.36
C ASP A 1129 -3.26 52.05 39.57
N GLY A 1130 -3.16 53.25 39.00
CA GLY A 1130 -4.28 53.92 38.33
C GLY A 1130 -4.78 53.28 37.03
N SER A 1131 -4.21 52.16 36.59
CA SER A 1131 -4.70 51.38 35.45
C SER A 1131 -5.76 50.33 35.83
N CYS A 1132 -5.95 50.09 37.13
CA CYS A 1132 -7.01 49.27 37.69
C CYS A 1132 -8.12 50.17 38.26
N SER A 1133 -9.38 49.91 37.90
CA SER A 1133 -10.50 50.58 38.54
C SER A 1133 -10.73 49.95 39.90
N VAL A 1134 -10.29 50.62 40.96
CA VAL A 1134 -10.60 50.21 42.34
C VAL A 1134 -12.08 50.51 42.59
N GLY A 1135 -12.95 49.56 42.26
CA GLY A 1135 -14.31 49.55 42.78
C GLY A 1135 -14.21 49.54 44.31
N GLY A 1136 -14.76 50.57 44.95
CA GLY A 1136 -14.61 50.79 46.39
C GLY A 1136 -14.83 49.50 47.17
N TRP A 1137 -13.89 49.22 48.08
CA TRP A 1137 -13.94 48.12 49.03
C TRP A 1137 -15.27 48.11 49.78
N ASP A 1138 -16.27 47.45 49.22
CA ASP A 1138 -17.50 47.19 49.95
C ASP A 1138 -17.17 46.15 51.02
N HIS A 1139 -17.57 46.46 52.26
CA HIS A 1139 -17.26 45.71 53.48
C HIS A 1139 -18.02 44.36 53.56
N GLY A 1140 -18.03 43.60 52.47
CA GLY A 1140 -18.72 42.34 52.32
C GLY A 1140 -17.80 41.23 51.82
N GLU A 1141 -18.28 40.00 51.97
CA GLU A 1141 -17.53 38.74 51.89
C GLU A 1141 -16.94 38.41 50.48
N ASP A 1142 -17.21 39.25 49.47
CA ASP A 1142 -16.73 39.12 48.09
C ASP A 1142 -16.19 40.45 47.52
N ARG A 1143 -14.91 40.46 47.12
CA ARG A 1143 -14.23 41.65 46.56
C ARG A 1143 -13.91 41.46 45.07
N GLN A 1144 -14.27 42.42 44.21
CA GLN A 1144 -13.99 42.40 42.75
C GLN A 1144 -13.22 43.64 42.27
N MET A 1145 -12.29 43.47 41.33
CA MET A 1145 -11.48 44.55 40.75
C MET A 1145 -11.08 44.27 39.30
N ASP A 1146 -11.14 45.30 38.44
CA ASP A 1146 -10.88 45.18 37.00
C ASP A 1146 -9.70 46.06 36.54
N CYS A 1147 -8.82 45.50 35.71
CA CYS A 1147 -7.64 46.18 35.15
C CYS A 1147 -7.60 46.00 33.62
N GLY A 1148 -7.66 47.09 32.86
CA GLY A 1148 -7.65 47.05 31.38
C GLY A 1148 -6.25 47.16 30.77
N PHE A 1149 -5.95 46.38 29.73
CA PHE A 1149 -4.66 46.42 29.01
C PHE A 1149 -4.79 46.05 27.52
N ARG A 1150 -3.75 46.28 26.71
CA ARG A 1150 -3.73 45.90 25.28
C ARG A 1150 -3.18 44.48 25.10
N CYS A 1151 -3.81 43.67 24.26
CA CYS A 1151 -3.47 42.26 24.06
C CYS A 1151 -3.73 41.83 22.61
N ASP A 1152 -2.94 40.89 22.09
CA ASP A 1152 -3.17 40.25 20.79
C ASP A 1152 -3.67 38.81 21.03
N TRP A 1153 -4.84 38.47 20.48
CA TRP A 1153 -5.53 37.18 20.68
C TRP A 1153 -5.18 36.18 19.58
N MET A 1154 -4.84 34.92 19.93
CA MET A 1154 -4.45 33.88 18.96
C MET A 1154 -5.62 33.04 18.41
N GLY A 1155 -6.87 33.45 18.61
CA GLY A 1155 -8.04 32.81 18.02
C GLY A 1155 -8.67 33.70 16.95
N GLY A 1156 -9.47 33.13 16.06
CA GLY A 1156 -10.34 33.85 15.13
C GLY A 1156 -11.03 32.80 14.26
N ASP A 1157 -12.35 32.58 14.28
CA ASP A 1157 -13.46 33.29 14.91
C ASP A 1157 -14.33 32.29 15.71
N SER A 1158 -14.91 32.82 16.77
CA SER A 1158 -15.66 32.20 17.84
C SER A 1158 -17.13 32.03 17.49
N THR A 1159 -17.58 30.81 17.19
CA THR A 1159 -18.90 30.31 17.60
C THR A 1159 -18.87 28.79 17.78
N ASP A 1160 -18.02 28.31 18.70
CA ASP A 1160 -18.29 27.02 19.33
C ASP A 1160 -18.06 27.15 20.84
N HIS A 1161 -19.18 27.17 21.57
CA HIS A 1161 -19.22 27.15 23.03
C HIS A 1161 -19.89 25.84 23.46
N THR A 1162 -19.08 24.80 23.68
CA THR A 1162 -19.19 23.94 24.87
C THR A 1162 -17.83 23.28 25.18
N PRO A 1163 -17.52 23.04 26.47
CA PRO A 1163 -16.16 22.82 26.97
C PRO A 1163 -15.76 21.32 26.99
N PRO A 1164 -14.45 21.04 27.10
CA PRO A 1164 -13.90 19.69 27.12
C PRO A 1164 -14.34 18.91 28.36
N GLU A 1165 -14.89 17.70 28.19
CA GLU A 1165 -15.04 16.77 29.31
C GLU A 1165 -13.68 16.21 29.71
N ILE A 1166 -13.32 16.49 30.96
CA ILE A 1166 -12.25 15.88 31.72
C ILE A 1166 -12.65 14.42 32.01
N TRP A 1167 -11.84 13.45 31.59
CA TRP A 1167 -11.75 12.17 32.30
C TRP A 1167 -10.30 11.82 32.64
N TYR A 1168 -10.11 11.64 33.94
CA TYR A 1168 -8.92 11.17 34.63
C TYR A 1168 -8.42 9.85 34.04
N ALA A 1169 -7.08 9.74 33.96
CA ALA A 1169 -6.33 8.50 33.87
C ALA A 1169 -6.48 7.65 35.14
#